data_AF-A0A3B6AZ42-F1
#
_entry.id   AF-A0A3B6AZ42-F1
#
_cell.length_a   1.000
_cell.length_b   1.000
_cell.length_c   1.000
_cell.angle_alpha   90.00
_cell.angle_beta   90.00
_cell.angle_gamma   90.00
#
_symmetry.space_group_name_H-M   'P 1'
#
loop_
_entity.id
_entity.type
_entity.pdbx_description
1 polymer ?
#
loop_
_entity_poly.entity_id
_entity_poly.type
_entity_poly.pdbx_seq_one_letter_code
_entity_poly.pdbx_strand_id
1 'polypeptide(L)'
;MGSDKQSGSPLLGTLKMERVRTILTHTPYPHEHSRHIMTAVIIGCLFFISSDNMHTLIHKLDSNIKWWSMYVCLIGFFYFFSSPFLGRTIQPSYSNFNRWYVAWICFASLYHLPSFQSMGVDMRMNLSLFLTIYFSSVLFITAFHIIFIGLWYIGLVARMAGTRPGIWTIVQNCTVISIACCVFYSHCGNLAVPKSESFDKSSDPSLLAFLKNENGTTWISNFLFMNELKDQICSSWFAPVGSASDYPLLSKWVIYGELVCSGSCAGPSDEISPLYSLWATFVGLYIANFVVERSTGWALTHLSPVSEEEKLRKHMKPDFLDMVPWYSGTSADLFKTAFDLMVSVTLFVGRFDMRMMQAAMKSTTDETRNDDVLYDYFNEREDLWFDFVADTGDGGNSSYTVARLLAQPSIQTVIGGSMHTLPRGNLLVIGGDLAYPNPSSFTYERRFFGPFEYAMQPPRWYKAEHIAVDKPEVPPGVSKMKKYDGPQCFIIPGNHDWFDGLNTFMRYICHKSWLGGWFLPQRKSYFALQLPKGWWIFGLDLALHGDIDVYQFKFFAELCRNKVGENDSVIIVTHEPNWLLDWYWKETTGKNVSHLIQDYLNGRCKLRMAGDLHHFMRHSATPSDKPTFVEHLLVNGCGGAFLHPTHVFKNFERFSGTTYECKAAYPSYEESSGIALGNILKFRKKNWQFDIIGGFIYFILVFSMFPQCNLVHILNEETWSGRLQSFSSTIWSALLFIFEHSYVSSVGSLTLLMASYSFVPSKLTRKKRAIIGSLHVLAHLTAALVLMLLMELGIEICIRNHLLATSGYHPLYDWYRSMESEHFPDPTGLRTRLEQWTLGLYPACIKYLMSAFDVPEVMAVTRINICKNGMMSLSRSVLIMYYTSVFIYFWIFSTPVVSLIFGSYLYICINWFHIHFDEAFSSLRIANYKSFTRFHIKKDGDLEIFTLAVDKVPKDWKLDPKWEAEERGPHQLSHHRRYPSKWRSASSPDPVRSVRVVDHFTITRTVAPDPETSC
;
A
#
# COMPACT_ATOMS: atom_id res chain seq x y z
N MET A 1 -24.89 -57.69 29.72
CA MET A 1 -25.32 -57.93 31.11
C MET A 1 -24.50 -56.99 31.97
N GLY A 2 -25.04 -55.86 32.43
CA GLY A 2 -25.82 -55.72 33.69
C GLY A 2 -24.88 -55.07 34.73
N SER A 3 -24.84 -53.74 34.81
CA SER A 3 -25.49 -52.83 35.79
C SER A 3 -24.84 -52.80 37.18
N ASP A 4 -24.42 -51.59 37.62
CA ASP A 4 -24.84 -50.88 38.85
C ASP A 4 -23.88 -49.69 39.13
N LYS A 5 -24.33 -48.43 38.94
CA LYS A 5 -24.96 -47.48 39.92
C LYS A 5 -24.01 -47.02 41.04
N GLN A 6 -23.47 -45.78 40.97
CA GLN A 6 -24.02 -44.46 41.38
C GLN A 6 -23.59 -44.03 42.81
N SER A 7 -22.84 -42.92 42.92
CA SER A 7 -23.18 -41.75 43.78
C SER A 7 -22.09 -40.66 43.71
N GLY A 8 -22.50 -39.40 43.62
CA GLY A 8 -21.62 -38.21 43.70
C GLY A 8 -22.07 -37.01 42.85
N SER A 9 -23.05 -36.26 43.36
CA SER A 9 -23.73 -35.03 42.89
C SER A 9 -23.16 -34.17 41.71
N PRO A 10 -24.05 -33.62 40.84
CA PRO A 10 -23.73 -32.67 39.78
C PRO A 10 -24.15 -31.22 40.13
N LEU A 11 -23.22 -30.26 40.24
CA LEU A 11 -23.63 -28.83 40.17
C LEU A 11 -22.55 -27.82 39.78
N LEU A 12 -21.51 -28.18 39.00
CA LEU A 12 -20.52 -27.19 38.54
C LEU A 12 -19.92 -27.49 37.16
N GLY A 13 -20.73 -27.99 36.22
CA GLY A 13 -20.24 -28.49 34.92
C GLY A 13 -20.74 -27.78 33.66
N THR A 14 -21.66 -26.81 33.74
CA THR A 14 -22.32 -26.26 32.54
C THR A 14 -22.59 -24.76 32.61
N LEU A 15 -21.56 -23.95 32.92
CA LEU A 15 -21.53 -22.56 32.48
C LEU A 15 -20.60 -22.47 31.27
N LYS A 16 -21.23 -22.47 30.09
CA LYS A 16 -20.61 -22.35 28.76
C LYS A 16 -19.59 -21.20 28.72
N MET A 17 -18.30 -21.52 28.70
CA MET A 17 -17.22 -20.60 28.26
C MET A 17 -17.39 -20.13 26.80
N GLU A 18 -18.28 -20.77 26.04
CA GLU A 18 -18.70 -20.30 24.72
C GLU A 18 -19.39 -18.93 24.75
N ARG A 19 -20.09 -18.57 25.84
CA ARG A 19 -20.78 -17.28 25.94
C ARG A 19 -19.85 -16.09 26.20
N VAL A 20 -18.68 -16.32 26.82
CA VAL A 20 -17.67 -15.27 27.04
C VAL A 20 -16.82 -15.08 25.78
N ARG A 21 -16.57 -16.17 25.03
CA ARG A 21 -15.89 -16.09 23.72
C ARG A 21 -16.70 -15.29 22.69
N THR A 22 -18.03 -15.30 22.76
CA THR A 22 -18.90 -14.49 21.88
C THR A 22 -18.98 -13.01 22.27
N ILE A 23 -18.57 -12.62 23.48
CA ILE A 23 -18.63 -11.21 23.94
C ILE A 23 -17.39 -10.42 23.48
N LEU A 24 -16.28 -11.08 23.16
CA LEU A 24 -14.98 -10.42 22.91
C LEU A 24 -14.29 -10.79 21.59
N THR A 25 -14.89 -11.64 20.75
CA THR A 25 -14.43 -11.81 19.37
C THR A 25 -14.99 -10.71 18.48
N HIS A 26 -14.10 -9.99 17.79
CA HIS A 26 -14.41 -9.06 16.69
C HIS A 26 -15.49 -9.63 15.77
N THR A 27 -16.74 -9.26 16.00
CA THR A 27 -17.73 -9.19 14.92
C THR A 27 -17.34 -8.01 14.04
N PRO A 28 -17.33 -8.15 12.71
CA PRO A 28 -17.23 -6.98 11.85
C PRO A 28 -18.37 -6.05 12.24
N TYR A 29 -18.01 -4.88 12.77
CA TYR A 29 -18.94 -3.86 13.20
C TYR A 29 -19.67 -3.37 11.94
N PRO A 30 -20.99 -3.53 11.77
CA PRO A 30 -21.67 -3.14 10.54
C PRO A 30 -22.07 -1.65 10.53
N HIS A 31 -21.59 -0.85 11.49
CA HIS A 31 -22.13 0.48 11.75
C HIS A 31 -21.02 1.54 11.65
N GLU A 32 -20.65 1.90 10.42
CA GLU A 32 -19.61 2.90 10.11
C GLU A 32 -19.97 4.30 10.67
N HIS A 33 -21.26 4.66 10.70
CA HIS A 33 -21.71 6.00 11.11
C HIS A 33 -21.51 6.31 12.61
N SER A 34 -21.66 5.32 13.51
CA SER A 34 -21.42 5.53 14.95
C SER A 34 -19.93 5.80 15.22
N ARG A 35 -19.04 5.20 14.44
CA ARG A 35 -17.59 5.43 14.50
C ARG A 35 -17.26 6.85 14.02
N HIS A 36 -17.90 7.33 12.95
CA HIS A 36 -17.70 8.70 12.46
C HIS A 36 -18.16 9.77 13.45
N ILE A 37 -19.30 9.57 14.13
CA ILE A 37 -19.78 10.49 15.18
C ILE A 37 -18.80 10.51 16.36
N MET A 38 -18.34 9.34 16.82
CA MET A 38 -17.36 9.26 17.90
C MET A 38 -16.05 9.97 17.52
N THR A 39 -15.56 9.77 16.29
CA THR A 39 -14.38 10.46 15.79
C THR A 39 -14.60 11.98 15.67
N ALA A 40 -15.77 12.43 15.20
CA ALA A 40 -16.10 13.84 15.11
C ALA A 40 -16.21 14.52 16.48
N VAL A 41 -16.80 13.84 17.48
CA VAL A 41 -16.88 14.35 18.86
C VAL A 41 -15.49 14.41 19.49
N ILE A 42 -14.64 13.39 19.29
CA ILE A 42 -13.26 13.40 19.79
C ILE A 42 -12.45 14.52 19.14
N ILE A 43 -12.53 14.68 17.81
CA ILE A 43 -11.85 15.76 17.08
C ILE A 43 -12.37 17.12 17.53
N GLY A 44 -13.69 17.27 17.69
CA GLY A 44 -14.30 18.49 18.21
C GLY A 44 -13.83 18.82 19.63
N CYS A 45 -13.82 17.84 20.54
CA CYS A 45 -13.31 18.03 21.90
C CYS A 45 -11.83 18.43 21.90
N LEU A 46 -10.99 17.79 21.07
CA LEU A 46 -9.59 18.15 20.92
C LEU A 46 -9.42 19.57 20.35
N PHE A 47 -10.28 19.97 19.42
CA PHE A 47 -10.29 21.32 18.86
C PHE A 47 -10.59 22.37 19.94
N PHE A 48 -11.67 22.21 20.71
CA PHE A 48 -12.04 23.16 21.78
C PHE A 48 -11.07 23.18 22.96
N ILE A 49 -10.55 22.01 23.38
CA ILE A 49 -9.51 21.93 24.41
C ILE A 49 -8.21 22.60 23.94
N SER A 50 -7.87 22.45 22.65
CA SER A 50 -6.68 23.07 22.08
C SER A 50 -6.84 24.58 21.91
N SER A 51 -8.03 25.08 21.53
CA SER A 51 -8.25 26.52 21.32
C SER A 51 -8.19 27.31 22.63
N ASP A 52 -8.75 26.77 23.72
CA ASP A 52 -8.71 27.41 25.05
C ASP A 52 -7.32 27.42 25.68
N ASN A 53 -6.54 26.36 25.46
CA ASN A 53 -5.21 26.24 26.05
C ASN A 53 -4.09 26.80 25.17
N MET A 54 -4.32 27.08 23.88
CA MET A 54 -3.27 27.54 22.94
C MET A 54 -2.58 28.81 23.41
N HIS A 55 -3.34 29.77 23.97
CA HIS A 55 -2.82 31.04 24.47
C HIS A 55 -1.86 30.81 25.65
N THR A 56 -2.23 29.95 26.58
CA THR A 56 -1.40 29.57 27.75
C THR A 56 -0.21 28.70 27.32
N LEU A 57 -0.40 27.82 26.33
CA LEU A 57 0.61 26.91 25.80
C LEU A 57 1.74 27.66 25.11
N ILE A 58 1.41 28.66 24.28
CA ILE A 58 2.40 29.44 23.50
C ILE A 58 3.14 30.42 24.42
N HIS A 59 2.41 31.11 25.31
CA HIS A 59 3.04 32.07 26.24
C HIS A 59 3.94 31.38 27.27
N LYS A 60 3.69 30.10 27.58
CA LYS A 60 4.55 29.28 28.45
C LYS A 60 5.45 28.29 27.69
N LEU A 61 5.40 28.25 26.36
CA LEU A 61 6.18 27.29 25.56
C LEU A 61 7.67 27.54 25.74
N ASP A 62 8.06 28.81 25.73
CA ASP A 62 9.46 29.24 25.79
C ASP A 62 10.05 29.04 27.21
N SER A 63 9.24 29.24 28.25
CA SER A 63 9.64 29.01 29.65
C SER A 63 9.62 27.54 30.07
N ASN A 64 8.79 26.71 29.44
CA ASN A 64 8.61 25.29 29.77
C ASN A 64 9.11 24.32 28.70
N ILE A 65 9.94 24.76 27.75
CA ILE A 65 10.44 23.94 26.63
C ILE A 65 11.21 22.70 27.10
N LYS A 66 11.80 22.76 28.29
CA LYS A 66 12.47 21.63 28.96
C LYS A 66 11.48 20.50 29.31
N TRP A 67 10.27 20.86 29.76
CA TRP A 67 9.22 19.90 30.11
C TRP A 67 8.59 19.27 28.86
N TRP A 68 8.36 20.06 27.81
CA TRP A 68 7.91 19.55 26.51
C TRP A 68 8.92 18.59 25.88
N SER A 69 10.22 18.96 25.92
CA SER A 69 11.30 18.07 25.47
C SER A 69 11.35 16.77 26.29
N MET A 70 11.15 16.82 27.61
CA MET A 70 11.06 15.61 28.45
C MET A 70 9.87 14.73 28.07
N TYR A 71 8.70 15.31 27.80
CA TYR A 71 7.52 14.59 27.36
C TYR A 71 7.75 13.87 26.02
N VAL A 72 8.29 14.59 25.03
CA VAL A 72 8.60 14.02 23.71
C VAL A 72 9.65 12.90 23.83
N CYS A 73 10.69 13.10 24.64
CA CYS A 73 11.69 12.07 24.89
C CYS A 73 11.10 10.84 25.61
N LEU A 74 10.29 11.02 26.67
CA LEU A 74 9.69 9.90 27.42
C LEU A 74 8.65 9.12 26.60
N ILE A 75 7.82 9.80 25.80
CA ILE A 75 6.88 9.16 24.87
C ILE A 75 7.66 8.50 23.72
N GLY A 76 8.74 9.12 23.25
CA GLY A 76 9.66 8.53 22.27
C GLY A 76 10.32 7.25 22.80
N PHE A 77 10.79 7.25 24.05
CA PHE A 77 11.30 6.06 24.73
C PHE A 77 10.20 4.99 24.89
N PHE A 78 9.00 5.37 25.34
CA PHE A 78 7.87 4.44 25.43
C PHE A 78 7.58 3.78 24.08
N TYR A 79 7.45 4.56 23.02
CA TYR A 79 7.22 4.07 21.67
C TYR A 79 8.35 3.17 21.21
N PHE A 80 9.61 3.57 21.43
CA PHE A 80 10.78 2.79 21.04
C PHE A 80 10.86 1.43 21.76
N PHE A 81 10.60 1.39 23.07
CA PHE A 81 10.64 0.16 23.86
C PHE A 81 9.41 -0.74 23.68
N SER A 82 8.25 -0.18 23.33
CA SER A 82 7.00 -0.93 23.12
C SER A 82 6.74 -1.33 21.66
N SER A 83 7.32 -0.62 20.69
CA SER A 83 7.18 -0.84 19.23
C SER A 83 7.42 -2.30 18.79
N PRO A 84 8.48 -3.00 19.24
CA PRO A 84 8.72 -4.39 18.87
C PRO A 84 7.59 -5.35 19.30
N PHE A 85 6.80 -4.96 20.29
CA PHE A 85 5.76 -5.79 20.91
C PHE A 85 4.34 -5.43 20.44
N LEU A 86 4.12 -4.24 19.89
CA LEU A 86 2.80 -3.76 19.44
C LEU A 86 2.26 -4.50 18.20
N GLY A 87 3.12 -4.94 17.29
CA GLY A 87 2.70 -5.65 16.06
C GLY A 87 2.29 -7.12 16.26
N ARG A 88 2.72 -7.77 17.35
CA ARG A 88 2.46 -9.21 17.61
C ARG A 88 1.47 -9.49 18.74
N THR A 89 0.93 -8.46 19.40
CA THR A 89 0.15 -8.61 20.65
C THR A 89 -1.37 -8.72 20.48
N ILE A 90 -1.91 -8.64 19.25
CA ILE A 90 -3.35 -8.71 18.96
C ILE A 90 -3.78 -10.09 18.41
N GLN A 91 -3.14 -11.17 18.86
CA GLN A 91 -3.74 -12.50 18.80
C GLN A 91 -3.92 -13.05 20.22
N PRO A 92 -5.08 -13.67 20.54
CA PRO A 92 -5.36 -14.12 21.89
C PRO A 92 -4.77 -15.52 22.09
N SER A 93 -3.52 -15.60 22.55
CA SER A 93 -3.03 -16.80 23.21
C SER A 93 -2.59 -16.46 24.63
N TYR A 94 -2.97 -17.35 25.55
CA TYR A 94 -2.88 -17.19 26.99
C TYR A 94 -1.41 -17.26 27.46
N SER A 95 -0.67 -16.14 27.40
CA SER A 95 0.39 -15.82 28.34
C SER A 95 0.75 -14.35 28.24
N ASN A 96 0.67 -13.70 29.38
CA ASN A 96 0.28 -12.30 29.50
C ASN A 96 1.52 -11.40 29.73
N PHE A 97 2.75 -11.93 29.74
CA PHE A 97 3.94 -11.15 30.12
C PHE A 97 4.16 -9.91 29.24
N ASN A 98 4.10 -10.03 27.91
CA ASN A 98 4.31 -8.87 27.02
C ASN A 98 3.19 -7.83 27.12
N ARG A 99 1.94 -8.25 27.37
CA ARG A 99 0.82 -7.32 27.57
C ARG A 99 0.91 -6.60 28.90
N TRP A 100 1.25 -7.32 29.96
CA TRP A 100 1.50 -6.72 31.28
C TRP A 100 2.77 -5.89 31.28
N TYR A 101 3.79 -6.24 30.50
CA TYR A 101 5.02 -5.47 30.34
C TYR A 101 4.78 -4.18 29.55
N VAL A 102 4.06 -4.24 28.42
CA VAL A 102 3.67 -3.02 27.68
C VAL A 102 2.72 -2.16 28.51
N ALA A 103 1.76 -2.76 29.21
CA ALA A 103 0.89 -2.04 30.13
C ALA A 103 1.68 -1.43 31.30
N TRP A 104 2.63 -2.17 31.88
CA TRP A 104 3.48 -1.72 32.96
C TRP A 104 4.41 -0.59 32.53
N ILE A 105 5.06 -0.69 31.36
CA ILE A 105 5.84 0.41 30.79
C ILE A 105 4.90 1.59 30.51
N CYS A 106 3.70 1.38 29.99
CA CYS A 106 2.74 2.47 29.77
C CYS A 106 2.38 3.16 31.10
N PHE A 107 2.07 2.39 32.14
CA PHE A 107 1.81 2.92 33.48
C PHE A 107 3.03 3.60 34.09
N ALA A 108 4.23 3.03 33.95
CA ALA A 108 5.47 3.63 34.44
C ALA A 108 5.80 4.92 33.70
N SER A 109 5.64 4.95 32.38
CA SER A 109 5.78 6.15 31.55
C SER A 109 4.80 7.22 31.98
N LEU A 110 3.51 6.89 32.10
CA LEU A 110 2.47 7.82 32.58
C LEU A 110 2.72 8.30 34.02
N TYR A 111 3.24 7.44 34.90
CA TYR A 111 3.58 7.78 36.28
C TYR A 111 4.77 8.74 36.39
N HIS A 112 5.74 8.61 35.49
CA HIS A 112 6.92 9.48 35.43
C HIS A 112 6.74 10.70 34.53
N LEU A 113 5.56 10.86 33.88
CA LEU A 113 5.24 12.10 33.20
C LEU A 113 5.02 13.22 34.22
N PRO A 114 5.69 14.39 34.07
CA PRO A 114 5.43 15.57 34.87
C PRO A 114 3.94 15.94 34.84
N SER A 115 3.34 16.50 35.90
CA SER A 115 1.91 16.83 35.88
C SER A 115 1.56 17.80 34.73
N PHE A 116 0.39 17.67 34.09
CA PHE A 116 -0.04 18.61 33.03
C PHE A 116 -0.08 20.07 33.50
N GLN A 117 -0.20 20.28 34.81
CA GLN A 117 -0.10 21.59 35.47
C GLN A 117 1.29 22.23 35.30
N SER A 118 2.36 21.42 35.29
CA SER A 118 3.74 21.87 35.00
C SER A 118 3.95 22.31 33.54
N MET A 119 3.10 21.84 32.63
CA MET A 119 3.04 22.28 31.22
C MET A 119 2.10 23.47 31.02
N GLY A 120 1.46 23.97 32.09
CA GLY A 120 0.54 25.09 32.05
C GLY A 120 -0.89 24.76 31.60
N VAL A 121 -1.26 23.46 31.53
CA VAL A 121 -2.59 22.99 31.13
C VAL A 121 -3.37 22.57 32.37
N ASP A 122 -4.43 23.30 32.73
CA ASP A 122 -5.32 22.98 33.87
C ASP A 122 -6.60 22.30 33.37
N MET A 123 -6.61 20.97 33.29
CA MET A 123 -7.78 20.18 32.87
C MET A 123 -8.60 19.72 34.08
N ARG A 124 -9.32 20.64 34.74
CA ARG A 124 -10.26 20.26 35.81
C ARG A 124 -11.62 19.91 35.22
N MET A 125 -11.85 18.61 34.96
CA MET A 125 -13.18 18.13 34.59
C MET A 125 -14.06 17.97 35.85
N ASN A 126 -15.24 18.59 35.89
CA ASN A 126 -16.14 18.52 37.03
C ASN A 126 -16.79 17.12 37.10
N LEU A 127 -16.20 16.23 37.90
CA LEU A 127 -16.57 14.81 37.98
C LEU A 127 -18.05 14.59 38.32
N SER A 128 -18.64 15.47 39.13
CA SER A 128 -20.06 15.41 39.50
C SER A 128 -20.97 15.62 38.29
N LEU A 129 -20.62 16.56 37.41
CA LEU A 129 -21.38 16.86 36.19
C LEU A 129 -21.32 15.69 35.20
N PHE A 130 -20.11 15.15 35.01
CA PHE A 130 -19.87 14.00 34.15
C PHE A 130 -20.72 12.79 34.55
N LEU A 131 -20.69 12.43 35.83
CA LEU A 131 -21.44 11.28 36.35
C LEU A 131 -22.96 11.49 36.20
N THR A 132 -23.45 12.72 36.45
CA THR A 132 -24.88 13.04 36.35
C THR A 132 -25.40 12.89 34.91
N ILE A 133 -24.67 13.42 33.93
CA ILE A 133 -25.03 13.32 32.51
C ILE A 133 -24.91 11.87 32.04
N TYR A 134 -23.90 11.15 32.49
CA TYR A 134 -23.66 9.76 32.13
C TYR A 134 -24.82 8.87 32.57
N PHE A 135 -25.19 8.90 33.86
CA PHE A 135 -26.29 8.08 34.37
C PHE A 135 -27.64 8.48 33.78
N SER A 136 -27.87 9.77 33.53
CA SER A 136 -29.10 10.26 32.87
C SER A 136 -29.20 9.77 31.42
N SER A 137 -28.08 9.78 30.68
CA SER A 137 -28.01 9.27 29.31
C SER A 137 -28.23 7.76 29.24
N VAL A 138 -27.64 7.00 30.17
CA VAL A 138 -27.84 5.55 30.27
C VAL A 138 -29.32 5.23 30.49
N LEU A 139 -29.98 5.93 31.41
CA LEU A 139 -31.39 5.71 31.71
C LEU A 139 -32.28 6.01 30.50
N PHE A 140 -32.08 7.17 29.86
CA PHE A 140 -32.90 7.61 28.73
C PHE A 140 -32.73 6.72 27.49
N ILE A 141 -31.48 6.41 27.13
CA ILE A 141 -31.19 5.55 25.97
C ILE A 141 -31.70 4.12 26.23
N THR A 142 -31.58 3.61 27.46
CA THR A 142 -32.13 2.28 27.80
C THR A 142 -33.66 2.26 27.68
N ALA A 143 -34.35 3.30 28.16
CA ALA A 143 -35.80 3.44 28.01
C ALA A 143 -36.22 3.50 26.54
N PHE A 144 -35.51 4.27 25.69
CA PHE A 144 -35.75 4.30 24.24
C PHE A 144 -35.66 2.91 23.61
N HIS A 145 -34.62 2.13 23.93
CA HIS A 145 -34.47 0.78 23.39
C HIS A 145 -35.59 -0.17 23.85
N ILE A 146 -36.03 -0.08 25.10
CA ILE A 146 -37.15 -0.88 25.61
C ILE A 146 -38.44 -0.55 24.85
N ILE A 147 -38.73 0.74 24.65
CA ILE A 147 -39.90 1.21 23.90
C ILE A 147 -39.80 0.76 22.44
N PHE A 148 -38.64 0.90 21.79
CA PHE A 148 -38.43 0.52 20.39
C PHE A 148 -38.59 -0.99 20.18
N ILE A 149 -38.14 -1.82 21.13
CA ILE A 149 -38.36 -3.28 21.13
C ILE A 149 -39.85 -3.59 21.34
N GLY A 150 -40.54 -2.86 22.21
CA GLY A 150 -41.99 -2.98 22.39
C GLY A 150 -42.77 -2.68 21.11
N LEU A 151 -42.40 -1.61 20.38
CA LEU A 151 -42.97 -1.25 19.09
C LEU A 151 -42.72 -2.31 18.00
N TRP A 152 -41.55 -2.97 18.02
CA TRP A 152 -41.28 -4.13 17.17
C TRP A 152 -42.17 -5.33 17.52
N TYR A 153 -42.39 -5.62 18.80
CA TYR A 153 -43.25 -6.74 19.25
C TYR A 153 -44.71 -6.56 18.78
N ILE A 154 -45.18 -5.32 18.66
CA ILE A 154 -46.53 -4.95 18.19
C ILE A 154 -46.60 -4.86 16.65
N GLY A 155 -45.48 -5.04 15.94
CA GLY A 155 -45.44 -5.10 14.47
C GLY A 155 -45.40 -3.74 13.75
N LEU A 156 -45.15 -2.64 14.47
CA LEU A 156 -45.07 -1.28 13.91
C LEU A 156 -43.68 -0.94 13.31
N VAL A 157 -42.68 -1.80 13.47
CA VAL A 157 -41.29 -1.59 13.02
C VAL A 157 -40.75 -2.84 12.31
N ALA A 158 -39.89 -2.67 11.29
CA ALA A 158 -39.37 -3.73 10.41
C ALA A 158 -38.71 -4.92 11.14
N ARG A 159 -38.78 -6.13 10.54
CA ARG A 159 -38.32 -7.42 11.14
C ARG A 159 -36.87 -7.45 11.64
N MET A 160 -35.95 -6.67 11.07
CA MET A 160 -34.54 -6.60 11.51
C MET A 160 -34.31 -5.83 12.82
N ALA A 161 -35.34 -5.18 13.38
CA ALA A 161 -35.28 -4.44 14.64
C ALA A 161 -35.19 -5.32 15.91
N GLY A 162 -35.34 -6.65 15.80
CA GLY A 162 -35.25 -7.57 16.93
C GLY A 162 -33.83 -7.82 17.48
N THR A 163 -32.78 -7.26 16.87
CA THR A 163 -31.39 -7.44 17.32
C THR A 163 -31.01 -6.41 18.38
N ARG A 164 -30.73 -6.88 19.61
CA ARG A 164 -30.33 -6.00 20.73
C ARG A 164 -28.94 -5.39 20.45
N PRO A 165 -28.73 -4.08 20.66
CA PRO A 165 -27.38 -3.54 20.72
C PRO A 165 -26.62 -4.16 21.90
N GLY A 166 -25.31 -4.35 21.74
CA GLY A 166 -24.45 -4.76 22.84
C GLY A 166 -24.49 -3.70 23.94
N ILE A 167 -24.62 -4.12 25.20
CA ILE A 167 -24.63 -3.22 26.38
C ILE A 167 -23.41 -2.29 26.37
N TRP A 168 -22.27 -2.81 25.91
CA TRP A 168 -21.03 -2.07 25.78
C TRP A 168 -21.13 -0.85 24.84
N THR A 169 -21.90 -0.96 23.75
CA THR A 169 -22.11 0.14 22.81
C THR A 169 -22.94 1.27 23.42
N ILE A 170 -23.93 0.94 24.25
CA ILE A 170 -24.73 1.94 24.97
C ILE A 170 -23.84 2.67 25.98
N VAL A 171 -23.04 1.93 26.75
CA VAL A 171 -22.08 2.47 27.71
C VAL A 171 -21.08 3.40 27.02
N GLN A 172 -20.49 2.99 25.91
CA GLN A 172 -19.53 3.80 25.16
C GLN A 172 -20.14 5.11 24.65
N ASN A 173 -21.34 5.08 24.06
CA ASN A 173 -22.00 6.30 23.58
C ASN A 173 -22.41 7.24 24.72
N CYS A 174 -22.88 6.71 25.85
CA CYS A 174 -23.19 7.53 27.03
C CYS A 174 -21.94 8.22 27.59
N THR A 175 -20.80 7.53 27.62
CA THR A 175 -19.51 8.11 28.01
C THR A 175 -19.12 9.25 27.07
N VAL A 176 -19.24 9.06 25.75
CA VAL A 176 -18.90 10.08 24.74
C VAL A 176 -19.79 11.32 24.86
N ILE A 177 -21.11 11.15 25.01
CA ILE A 177 -22.05 12.25 25.21
C ILE A 177 -21.69 13.04 26.48
N SER A 178 -21.31 12.34 27.55
CA SER A 178 -20.96 12.96 28.83
C SER A 178 -19.65 13.73 28.76
N ILE A 179 -18.63 13.20 28.07
CA ILE A 179 -17.36 13.91 27.81
C ILE A 179 -17.64 15.16 27.00
N ALA A 180 -18.40 15.06 25.91
CA ALA A 180 -18.75 16.19 25.07
C ALA A 180 -19.43 17.29 25.90
N CYS A 181 -20.51 16.97 26.60
CA CYS A 181 -21.25 17.95 27.39
C CYS A 181 -20.38 18.62 28.48
N CYS A 182 -19.46 17.88 29.12
CA CYS A 182 -18.54 18.45 30.11
C CYS A 182 -17.48 19.36 29.49
N VAL A 183 -16.90 18.97 28.36
CA VAL A 183 -15.90 19.77 27.64
C VAL A 183 -16.53 21.06 27.13
N PHE A 184 -17.73 20.99 26.54
CA PHE A 184 -18.46 22.15 26.07
C PHE A 184 -18.89 23.09 27.22
N TYR A 185 -19.40 22.55 28.32
CA TYR A 185 -19.75 23.35 29.50
C TYR A 185 -18.54 24.03 30.13
N SER A 186 -17.41 23.33 30.21
CA SER A 186 -16.16 23.91 30.70
C SER A 186 -15.62 25.02 29.79
N HIS A 187 -15.97 24.99 28.49
CA HIS A 187 -15.49 25.95 27.49
C HIS A 187 -16.33 27.24 27.46
N CYS A 188 -17.66 27.13 27.46
CA CYS A 188 -18.58 28.28 27.35
C CYS A 188 -19.16 28.78 28.69
N GLY A 189 -19.14 27.96 29.75
CA GLY A 189 -19.70 28.31 31.06
C GLY A 189 -21.23 28.49 31.07
N ASN A 190 -21.76 28.91 32.22
CA ASN A 190 -23.18 29.31 32.37
C ASN A 190 -23.24 30.84 32.23
N LEU A 191 -23.41 31.36 31.02
CA LEU A 191 -23.59 32.80 30.80
C LEU A 191 -25.02 33.20 31.19
N ALA A 192 -25.27 33.31 32.50
CA ALA A 192 -26.52 33.81 33.08
C ALA A 192 -26.35 35.14 33.85
N VAL A 193 -25.18 35.78 33.80
CA VAL A 193 -24.98 37.11 34.41
C VAL A 193 -24.03 37.94 33.54
N PRO A 194 -24.45 39.10 33.01
CA PRO A 194 -23.52 40.04 32.38
C PRO A 194 -22.69 40.71 33.49
N LYS A 195 -21.45 40.25 33.72
CA LYS A 195 -20.53 40.95 34.62
C LYS A 195 -19.86 42.09 33.88
N SER A 196 -20.33 43.30 34.16
CA SER A 196 -19.55 44.53 34.05
C SER A 196 -18.43 44.50 35.10
N GLU A 197 -17.18 44.30 34.70
CA GLU A 197 -16.04 44.79 35.47
C GLU A 197 -14.79 44.91 34.59
N SER A 198 -14.28 46.14 34.55
CA SER A 198 -13.08 46.60 33.88
C SER A 198 -11.83 45.91 34.44
N PHE A 199 -11.06 45.21 33.59
CA PHE A 199 -9.71 44.79 33.94
C PHE A 199 -8.69 45.85 33.53
N ASP A 200 -8.03 46.40 34.54
CA ASP A 200 -6.91 47.33 34.47
C ASP A 200 -5.76 46.81 33.61
N LYS A 201 -5.27 47.69 32.73
CA LYS A 201 -4.01 47.54 32.00
C LYS A 201 -2.84 47.83 32.93
N SER A 202 -2.10 46.81 33.33
CA SER A 202 -0.70 46.97 33.76
C SER A 202 0.18 46.04 32.94
N SER A 203 0.81 46.57 31.91
CA SER A 203 1.92 45.90 31.19
C SER A 203 3.06 46.90 31.03
N ASP A 204 4.22 46.53 31.59
CA ASP A 204 5.48 47.26 31.56
C ASP A 204 5.87 47.71 30.14
N PRO A 205 6.41 48.94 29.92
CA PRO A 205 6.59 49.50 28.58
C PRO A 205 7.84 49.00 27.84
N SER A 206 8.68 48.15 28.42
CA SER A 206 10.04 47.91 27.91
C SER A 206 10.18 46.71 26.97
N LEU A 207 9.24 45.77 26.92
CA LEU A 207 9.31 44.60 26.03
C LEU A 207 8.54 44.80 24.70
N LEU A 208 7.60 45.75 24.68
CA LEU A 208 6.72 46.04 23.53
C LEU A 208 7.36 46.96 22.49
N ALA A 209 8.54 47.53 22.80
CA ALA A 209 9.30 48.37 21.89
C ALA A 209 10.21 47.57 20.93
N PHE A 210 10.61 46.35 21.30
CA PHE A 210 11.52 45.54 20.46
C PHE A 210 10.81 44.76 19.34
N LEU A 211 9.47 44.63 19.42
CA LEU A 211 8.63 43.97 18.41
C LEU A 211 7.85 44.94 17.52
N LYS A 212 8.20 46.24 17.54
CA LYS A 212 7.57 47.24 16.67
C LYS A 212 8.55 47.68 15.59
N ASN A 213 8.56 46.93 14.48
CA ASN A 213 9.10 47.41 13.20
C ASN A 213 7.93 47.83 12.28
N GLU A 214 8.22 48.84 11.46
CA GLU A 214 7.29 49.85 10.93
C GLU A 214 6.25 49.45 9.87
N ASN A 215 5.88 48.18 9.67
CA ASN A 215 4.73 47.85 8.81
C ASN A 215 3.94 46.66 9.37
N GLY A 216 2.73 46.95 9.84
CA GLY A 216 2.01 46.16 10.83
C GLY A 216 1.12 45.01 10.33
N THR A 217 0.96 44.06 11.26
CA THR A 217 -0.12 43.05 11.45
C THR A 217 0.03 41.69 10.75
N THR A 218 0.04 40.62 11.55
CA THR A 218 -0.45 39.28 11.15
C THR A 218 -0.61 38.33 12.34
N TRP A 219 0.35 38.26 13.28
CA TRP A 219 0.31 37.17 14.27
C TRP A 219 -0.56 37.47 15.51
N ILE A 220 -0.54 38.71 15.99
CA ILE A 220 -1.30 39.14 17.20
C ILE A 220 -2.79 39.34 16.89
N SER A 221 -3.14 39.75 15.66
CA SER A 221 -4.53 39.90 15.21
C SER A 221 -5.27 38.57 15.08
N ASN A 222 -4.57 37.50 14.70
CA ASN A 222 -5.14 36.14 14.62
C ASN A 222 -5.48 35.56 16.00
N PHE A 223 -4.86 36.06 17.08
CA PHE A 223 -5.12 35.60 18.45
C PHE A 223 -6.30 36.32 19.10
N LEU A 224 -6.47 37.62 18.86
CA LEU A 224 -7.69 38.36 19.22
C LEU A 224 -8.94 37.77 18.54
N PHE A 225 -8.78 37.32 17.28
CA PHE A 225 -9.83 36.62 16.53
C PHE A 225 -10.30 35.32 17.19
N MET A 226 -9.46 34.57 17.92
CA MET A 226 -9.90 33.34 18.59
C MET A 226 -10.76 33.58 19.83
N ASN A 227 -10.52 34.66 20.58
CA ASN A 227 -11.39 35.04 21.70
C ASN A 227 -12.73 35.61 21.19
N GLU A 228 -12.72 36.42 20.12
CA GLU A 228 -13.96 36.85 19.46
C GLU A 228 -14.73 35.67 18.85
N LEU A 229 -14.04 34.68 18.26
CA LEU A 229 -14.67 33.46 17.75
C LEU A 229 -15.27 32.62 18.89
N LYS A 230 -14.60 32.54 20.04
CA LYS A 230 -15.12 31.86 21.24
C LYS A 230 -16.40 32.53 21.74
N ASP A 231 -16.39 33.85 21.91
CA ASP A 231 -17.54 34.61 22.37
C ASP A 231 -18.69 34.56 21.34
N GLN A 232 -18.40 34.60 20.03
CA GLN A 232 -19.40 34.41 18.98
C GLN A 232 -19.99 33.00 18.97
N ILE A 233 -19.19 31.93 19.05
CA ILE A 233 -19.69 30.55 19.06
C ILE A 233 -20.56 30.30 20.30
N CYS A 234 -20.10 30.72 21.48
CA CYS A 234 -20.84 30.52 22.72
C CYS A 234 -22.13 31.37 22.77
N SER A 235 -22.14 32.59 22.21
CA SER A 235 -23.32 33.48 22.20
C SER A 235 -24.32 33.22 21.07
N SER A 236 -23.90 32.65 19.94
CA SER A 236 -24.79 32.45 18.78
C SER A 236 -25.30 31.02 18.61
N TRP A 237 -24.52 30.01 18.99
CA TRP A 237 -24.92 28.60 18.83
C TRP A 237 -25.45 27.98 20.13
N PHE A 238 -25.13 28.56 21.29
CA PHE A 238 -25.43 27.99 22.61
C PHE A 238 -26.09 28.98 23.59
N ALA A 239 -26.68 30.05 23.08
CA ALA A 239 -27.53 30.94 23.88
C ALA A 239 -28.73 30.17 24.48
N PRO A 240 -29.24 30.58 25.66
CA PRO A 240 -30.45 29.99 26.24
C PRO A 240 -31.64 30.12 25.29
N VAL A 241 -32.40 29.03 25.12
CA VAL A 241 -33.53 28.98 24.18
C VAL A 241 -34.84 29.23 24.91
N GLY A 242 -35.27 30.49 24.94
CA GLY A 242 -36.62 30.92 25.35
C GLY A 242 -36.89 30.96 26.87
N SER A 243 -37.95 31.67 27.22
CA SER A 243 -38.43 31.86 28.60
C SER A 243 -39.42 30.77 28.99
N ALA A 244 -39.46 30.39 30.28
CA ALA A 244 -40.40 29.43 30.85
C ALA A 244 -41.89 29.76 30.59
N SER A 245 -42.22 30.98 30.14
CA SER A 245 -43.57 31.37 29.71
C SER A 245 -44.07 30.64 28.46
N ASP A 246 -43.16 30.12 27.64
CA ASP A 246 -43.47 29.70 26.27
C ASP A 246 -43.88 28.21 26.15
N TYR A 247 -43.87 27.47 27.27
CA TYR A 247 -44.08 26.02 27.28
C TYR A 247 -45.33 25.56 28.06
N PRO A 248 -46.02 24.48 27.60
CA PRO A 248 -47.16 23.88 28.32
C PRO A 248 -46.82 23.39 29.73
N LEU A 249 -47.85 23.22 30.57
CA LEU A 249 -47.75 22.95 32.01
C LEU A 249 -47.00 21.64 32.35
N LEU A 250 -47.14 20.62 31.51
CA LEU A 250 -46.48 19.31 31.69
C LEU A 250 -44.98 19.39 31.41
N SER A 251 -44.57 20.20 30.42
CA SER A 251 -43.17 20.53 30.14
C SER A 251 -42.53 21.37 31.24
N LYS A 252 -43.30 22.20 31.97
CA LYS A 252 -42.77 22.95 33.11
C LYS A 252 -42.30 22.04 34.25
N TRP A 253 -43.10 21.01 34.56
CA TRP A 253 -42.80 20.07 35.64
C TRP A 253 -41.57 19.21 35.35
N VAL A 254 -41.37 18.82 34.08
CA VAL A 254 -40.27 17.96 33.64
C VAL A 254 -38.96 18.73 33.41
N ILE A 255 -39.02 19.98 32.94
CA ILE A 255 -37.84 20.76 32.52
C ILE A 255 -37.30 21.65 33.66
N TYR A 256 -38.16 22.18 34.54
CA TYR A 256 -37.76 23.16 35.57
C TYR A 256 -37.76 22.62 37.01
N GLY A 257 -38.27 21.40 37.25
CA GLY A 257 -38.13 20.66 38.52
C GLY A 257 -38.47 21.45 39.78
N GLU A 258 -39.76 21.70 40.05
CA GLU A 258 -40.19 22.34 41.30
C GLU A 258 -39.88 21.46 42.53
N LEU A 259 -38.97 21.93 43.39
CA LEU A 259 -38.83 21.46 44.77
C LEU A 259 -39.63 22.39 45.69
N VAL A 260 -40.55 21.83 46.48
CA VAL A 260 -41.29 22.57 47.52
C VAL A 260 -40.31 23.03 48.60
N CYS A 261 -39.97 24.32 48.61
CA CYS A 261 -39.18 24.96 49.66
C CYS A 261 -40.02 26.03 50.38
N SER A 262 -40.27 25.80 51.67
CA SER A 262 -40.88 26.77 52.58
C SER A 262 -39.81 27.73 53.11
N GLY A 263 -39.58 28.86 52.43
CA GLY A 263 -38.68 29.93 52.88
C GLY A 263 -38.02 30.71 51.75
N SER A 264 -37.55 31.93 52.04
CA SER A 264 -37.09 32.91 51.05
C SER A 264 -35.85 32.44 50.26
N CYS A 265 -36.09 31.89 49.07
CA CYS A 265 -35.07 31.74 48.03
C CYS A 265 -35.34 32.76 46.92
N ALA A 266 -34.27 33.37 46.41
CA ALA A 266 -34.30 34.11 45.15
C ALA A 266 -34.89 33.22 44.05
N GLY A 267 -35.78 33.78 43.23
CA GLY A 267 -36.60 33.02 42.26
C GLY A 267 -35.77 32.19 41.27
N PRO A 268 -36.32 31.08 40.75
CA PRO A 268 -35.64 30.26 39.75
C PRO A 268 -35.41 31.05 38.46
N SER A 269 -34.27 30.83 37.80
CA SER A 269 -33.95 31.44 36.50
C SER A 269 -34.88 30.91 35.40
N ASP A 270 -35.49 31.81 34.63
CA ASP A 270 -36.47 31.52 33.57
C ASP A 270 -35.88 30.86 32.30
N GLU A 271 -34.59 30.54 32.27
CA GLU A 271 -33.85 30.10 31.08
C GLU A 271 -33.46 28.60 31.12
N ILE A 272 -33.61 27.90 29.99
CA ILE A 272 -33.17 26.50 29.84
C ILE A 272 -31.64 26.44 29.81
N SER A 273 -31.05 25.58 30.67
CA SER A 273 -29.60 25.39 30.69
C SER A 273 -29.07 24.96 29.32
N PRO A 274 -28.04 25.63 28.77
CA PRO A 274 -27.37 25.22 27.53
C PRO A 274 -26.88 23.76 27.56
N LEU A 275 -26.56 23.26 28.76
CA LEU A 275 -26.16 21.88 28.99
C LEU A 275 -27.28 20.87 28.65
N TYR A 276 -28.52 21.20 29.01
CA TYR A 276 -29.67 20.34 28.74
C TYR A 276 -29.99 20.32 27.23
N SER A 277 -29.95 21.48 26.57
CA SER A 277 -30.15 21.60 25.11
C SER A 277 -29.11 20.78 24.33
N LEU A 278 -27.84 20.89 24.73
CA LEU A 278 -26.75 20.14 24.13
C LEU A 278 -26.90 18.62 24.35
N TRP A 279 -27.23 18.22 25.57
CA TRP A 279 -27.49 16.82 25.91
C TRP A 279 -28.65 16.25 25.09
N ALA A 280 -29.77 16.96 25.01
CA ALA A 280 -30.94 16.55 24.25
C ALA A 280 -30.65 16.43 22.74
N THR A 281 -29.84 17.33 22.19
CA THR A 281 -29.42 17.29 20.78
C THR A 281 -28.61 16.04 20.47
N PHE A 282 -27.61 15.71 21.29
CA PHE A 282 -26.78 14.51 21.07
C PHE A 282 -27.57 13.21 21.25
N VAL A 283 -28.47 13.16 22.24
CA VAL A 283 -29.37 12.02 22.42
C VAL A 283 -30.36 11.89 21.26
N GLY A 284 -30.88 13.00 20.73
CA GLY A 284 -31.77 13.02 19.56
C GLY A 284 -31.08 12.53 18.29
N LEU A 285 -29.84 12.97 18.03
CA LEU A 285 -29.02 12.50 16.91
C LEU A 285 -28.73 11.01 17.00
N TYR A 286 -28.44 10.50 18.20
CA TYR A 286 -28.27 9.07 18.44
C TYR A 286 -29.54 8.29 18.05
N ILE A 287 -30.71 8.74 18.52
CA ILE A 287 -31.99 8.11 18.22
C ILE A 287 -32.30 8.14 16.72
N ALA A 288 -32.16 9.30 16.07
CA ALA A 288 -32.43 9.45 14.64
C ALA A 288 -31.56 8.52 13.80
N ASN A 289 -30.26 8.45 14.10
CA ASN A 289 -29.33 7.58 13.39
C ASN A 289 -29.67 6.09 13.61
N PHE A 290 -29.96 5.70 14.85
CA PHE A 290 -30.37 4.34 15.20
C PHE A 290 -31.64 3.89 14.46
N VAL A 291 -32.62 4.80 14.31
CA VAL A 291 -33.87 4.52 13.60
C VAL A 291 -33.65 4.47 12.09
N VAL A 292 -32.91 5.42 11.50
CA VAL A 292 -32.62 5.47 10.06
C VAL A 292 -31.87 4.22 9.61
N GLU A 293 -30.82 3.84 10.33
CA GLU A 293 -30.00 2.66 10.02
C GLU A 293 -30.81 1.35 10.01
N ARG A 294 -31.74 1.17 10.95
CA ARG A 294 -32.57 -0.04 11.04
C ARG A 294 -33.84 -0.02 10.18
N SER A 295 -34.28 1.15 9.74
CA SER A 295 -35.42 1.29 8.81
C SER A 295 -35.00 1.24 7.34
N THR A 296 -33.84 1.82 7.00
CA THR A 296 -33.33 1.89 5.60
C THR A 296 -32.49 0.68 5.17
N GLY A 297 -32.01 -0.14 6.12
CA GLY A 297 -31.23 -1.35 5.82
C GLY A 297 -31.92 -2.34 4.86
N TRP A 298 -33.25 -2.27 4.71
CA TRP A 298 -34.01 -3.07 3.74
C TRP A 298 -33.70 -2.71 2.27
N ALA A 299 -33.42 -1.43 1.97
CA ALA A 299 -33.22 -0.93 0.61
C ALA A 299 -31.78 -1.11 0.09
N LEU A 300 -30.77 -1.08 0.98
CA LEU A 300 -29.35 -1.09 0.60
C LEU A 300 -28.66 -2.46 0.71
N THR A 301 -29.29 -3.45 1.36
CA THR A 301 -28.64 -4.77 1.64
C THR A 301 -29.19 -5.96 0.85
N HIS A 302 -30.05 -5.75 -0.16
CA HIS A 302 -30.39 -6.81 -1.13
C HIS A 302 -29.31 -6.99 -2.22
N LEU A 303 -28.03 -7.02 -1.81
CA LEU A 303 -27.03 -7.87 -2.45
C LEU A 303 -27.02 -9.17 -1.64
N SER A 304 -27.47 -10.26 -2.28
CA SER A 304 -27.66 -11.58 -1.67
C SER A 304 -26.53 -12.00 -0.71
N PRO A 305 -26.84 -12.76 0.35
CA PRO A 305 -25.81 -13.44 1.13
C PRO A 305 -25.02 -14.34 0.17
N VAL A 306 -23.70 -14.15 0.15
CA VAL A 306 -22.70 -14.93 -0.60
C VAL A 306 -23.15 -16.39 -0.72
N SER A 307 -23.61 -16.78 -1.91
CA SER A 307 -24.21 -18.09 -2.12
C SER A 307 -23.14 -19.18 -1.98
N GLU A 308 -23.53 -20.38 -1.54
CA GLU A 308 -22.66 -21.57 -1.53
C GLU A 308 -21.97 -21.81 -2.89
N GLU A 309 -22.54 -21.28 -3.98
CA GLU A 309 -21.99 -21.28 -5.33
C GLU A 309 -20.70 -20.46 -5.46
N GLU A 310 -20.55 -19.37 -4.69
CA GLU A 310 -19.33 -18.55 -4.67
C GLU A 310 -18.20 -19.25 -3.86
N LYS A 311 -18.55 -19.99 -2.81
CA LYS A 311 -17.61 -20.89 -2.10
C LYS A 311 -17.18 -22.07 -2.97
N LEU A 312 -18.10 -22.66 -3.74
CA LEU A 312 -17.80 -23.69 -4.73
C LEU A 312 -16.93 -23.14 -5.87
N ARG A 313 -17.21 -21.94 -6.38
CA ARG A 313 -16.38 -21.25 -7.39
C ARG A 313 -14.96 -20.95 -6.87
N LYS A 314 -14.80 -20.59 -5.59
CA LYS A 314 -13.47 -20.46 -4.96
C LYS A 314 -12.66 -21.77 -4.99
N HIS A 315 -13.31 -22.92 -4.93
CA HIS A 315 -12.63 -24.22 -5.04
C HIS A 315 -12.29 -24.61 -6.49
N MET A 316 -12.84 -23.93 -7.50
CA MET A 316 -12.62 -24.21 -8.92
C MET A 316 -11.55 -23.36 -9.58
N LYS A 317 -10.93 -22.42 -8.84
CA LYS A 317 -9.84 -21.56 -9.32
C LYS A 317 -8.63 -21.64 -8.37
N PRO A 318 -7.40 -21.44 -8.88
CA PRO A 318 -6.22 -21.32 -8.03
C PRO A 318 -6.32 -20.10 -7.12
N ASP A 319 -5.80 -20.24 -5.89
CA ASP A 319 -5.81 -19.19 -4.86
C ASP A 319 -4.40 -18.57 -4.69
N PHE A 320 -3.89 -18.00 -5.78
CA PHE A 320 -2.67 -17.18 -5.82
C PHE A 320 -3.00 -15.74 -6.27
N LEU A 321 -2.12 -14.79 -5.96
CA LEU A 321 -2.36 -13.36 -6.22
C LEU A 321 -2.03 -12.95 -7.66
N ASP A 322 -2.75 -11.96 -8.17
CA ASP A 322 -2.41 -11.28 -9.41
C ASP A 322 -1.12 -10.44 -9.28
N MET A 323 -0.52 -10.11 -10.43
CA MET A 323 0.71 -9.31 -10.56
C MET A 323 0.62 -7.98 -9.79
N VAL A 324 1.70 -7.60 -9.12
CA VAL A 324 1.74 -6.43 -8.23
C VAL A 324 1.40 -5.16 -9.02
N PRO A 325 0.47 -4.33 -8.51
CA PRO A 325 0.09 -3.09 -9.18
C PRO A 325 1.03 -1.92 -8.80
N TRP A 326 2.28 -1.98 -9.28
CA TRP A 326 3.36 -1.04 -8.93
C TRP A 326 3.02 0.46 -9.05
N TYR A 327 2.08 0.84 -9.91
CA TYR A 327 1.63 2.22 -10.17
C TYR A 327 0.18 2.52 -9.73
N SER A 328 -0.50 1.59 -9.06
CA SER A 328 -1.84 1.86 -8.52
C SER A 328 -1.70 2.61 -7.19
N GLY A 329 -2.29 3.80 -7.07
CA GLY A 329 -2.24 4.71 -5.92
C GLY A 329 -2.70 4.16 -4.57
N THR A 330 -3.03 2.86 -4.45
CA THR A 330 -3.09 2.11 -3.19
C THR A 330 -1.69 1.74 -2.65
N SER A 331 -0.67 2.53 -2.97
CA SER A 331 0.75 2.34 -2.64
C SER A 331 1.06 2.42 -1.15
N ALA A 332 0.11 2.12 -0.26
CA ALA A 332 0.41 1.84 1.14
C ALA A 332 1.53 0.79 1.24
N ASP A 333 1.55 -0.23 0.38
CA ASP A 333 2.63 -1.23 0.35
C ASP A 333 3.94 -0.69 -0.21
N LEU A 334 3.93 0.21 -1.20
CA LEU A 334 5.16 0.80 -1.76
C LEU A 334 5.75 1.86 -0.82
N PHE A 335 4.90 2.71 -0.23
CA PHE A 335 5.28 3.66 0.82
C PHE A 335 5.74 2.93 2.08
N LYS A 336 5.05 1.85 2.48
CA LYS A 336 5.49 0.99 3.58
C LYS A 336 6.82 0.33 3.25
N THR A 337 7.02 -0.22 2.04
CA THR A 337 8.30 -0.83 1.64
C THR A 337 9.41 0.21 1.60
N ALA A 338 9.17 1.41 1.03
CA ALA A 338 10.13 2.50 1.02
C ALA A 338 10.45 3.01 2.44
N PHE A 339 9.45 3.07 3.32
CA PHE A 339 9.62 3.43 4.72
C PHE A 339 10.37 2.34 5.51
N ASP A 340 10.00 1.08 5.36
CA ASP A 340 10.65 -0.09 5.98
C ASP A 340 12.10 -0.20 5.48
N LEU A 341 12.35 0.04 4.19
CA LEU A 341 13.70 0.09 3.59
C LEU A 341 14.49 1.29 4.13
N MET A 342 13.90 2.49 4.18
CA MET A 342 14.55 3.66 4.76
C MET A 342 14.92 3.38 6.22
N VAL A 343 14.02 2.80 7.02
CA VAL A 343 14.29 2.44 8.41
C VAL A 343 15.38 1.37 8.51
N SER A 344 15.28 0.30 7.72
CA SER A 344 16.26 -0.79 7.69
C SER A 344 17.67 -0.29 7.29
N VAL A 345 17.75 0.51 6.22
CA VAL A 345 18.98 0.99 5.59
C VAL A 345 19.56 2.26 6.23
N THR A 346 18.79 3.10 6.93
CA THR A 346 19.36 4.30 7.57
C THR A 346 19.53 4.15 9.08
N LEU A 347 18.72 3.34 9.76
CA LEU A 347 18.75 3.23 11.22
C LEU A 347 19.38 1.92 11.72
N PHE A 348 19.34 0.83 10.96
CA PHE A 348 19.63 -0.51 11.49
C PHE A 348 20.59 -1.38 10.66
N VAL A 349 21.36 -0.80 9.74
CA VAL A 349 22.29 -1.46 8.79
C VAL A 349 23.18 -2.55 9.40
N GLY A 350 23.44 -2.54 10.72
CA GLY A 350 24.24 -3.55 11.41
C GLY A 350 23.52 -4.46 12.40
N ARG A 351 22.20 -4.32 12.64
CA ARG A 351 21.49 -5.06 13.72
C ARG A 351 20.55 -6.18 13.26
N PHE A 352 20.22 -6.27 11.97
CA PHE A 352 19.29 -7.27 11.43
C PHE A 352 19.90 -8.20 10.35
N ASP A 353 21.22 -8.21 10.15
CA ASP A 353 21.83 -9.22 9.28
C ASP A 353 21.79 -10.60 9.97
N MET A 354 20.85 -11.43 9.54
CA MET A 354 20.67 -12.78 10.08
C MET A 354 21.90 -13.68 9.86
N ARG A 355 22.71 -13.44 8.82
CA ARG A 355 23.96 -14.19 8.58
C ARG A 355 24.97 -13.91 9.69
N MET A 356 25.14 -12.64 10.06
CA MET A 356 26.02 -12.25 11.18
C MET A 356 25.53 -12.83 12.51
N MET A 357 24.21 -12.80 12.76
CA MET A 357 23.62 -13.41 13.96
C MET A 357 23.88 -14.92 14.01
N GLN A 358 23.67 -15.62 12.89
CA GLN A 358 23.95 -17.05 12.79
C GLN A 358 25.44 -17.38 12.97
N ALA A 359 26.34 -16.55 12.45
CA ALA A 359 27.78 -16.69 12.65
C ALA A 359 28.17 -16.49 14.13
N ALA A 360 27.56 -15.50 14.80
CA ALA A 360 27.80 -15.21 16.21
C ALA A 360 27.28 -16.32 17.15
N MET A 361 26.07 -16.84 16.92
CA MET A 361 25.48 -17.91 17.72
C MET A 361 26.26 -19.24 17.63
N LYS A 362 26.94 -19.49 16.52
CA LYS A 362 27.72 -20.73 16.29
C LYS A 362 29.07 -20.79 17.01
N SER A 363 29.50 -19.70 17.65
CA SER A 363 30.82 -19.63 18.32
C SER A 363 30.96 -20.49 19.59
N THR A 364 29.95 -21.28 19.96
CA THR A 364 29.90 -22.02 21.23
C THR A 364 29.86 -23.55 21.13
N THR A 365 29.75 -24.17 19.94
CA THR A 365 29.70 -25.65 19.80
C THR A 365 30.28 -26.17 18.47
N ASP A 366 31.33 -26.99 18.59
CA ASP A 366 31.91 -28.00 17.68
C ASP A 366 32.53 -27.66 16.30
N GLU A 367 33.62 -28.38 16.02
CA GLU A 367 34.62 -28.24 14.94
C GLU A 367 34.17 -28.69 13.53
N THR A 368 32.89 -28.99 13.28
CA THR A 368 32.39 -29.38 11.96
C THR A 368 32.11 -28.15 11.09
N ARG A 369 33.19 -27.50 10.62
CA ARG A 369 33.16 -26.17 9.97
C ARG A 369 32.45 -26.10 8.61
N ASN A 370 32.31 -27.19 7.85
CA ASN A 370 31.94 -27.15 6.41
C ASN A 370 30.69 -27.94 6.00
N ASP A 371 30.11 -28.77 6.86
CA ASP A 371 29.06 -29.74 6.46
C ASP A 371 27.66 -29.12 6.24
N ASP A 372 27.42 -27.88 6.67
CA ASP A 372 26.11 -27.24 6.54
C ASP A 372 25.85 -26.59 5.17
N VAL A 373 26.92 -26.32 4.42
CA VAL A 373 26.91 -25.47 3.22
C VAL A 373 27.33 -26.26 1.97
N LEU A 374 28.12 -27.32 2.15
CA LEU A 374 28.57 -28.20 1.07
C LEU A 374 27.66 -29.44 0.93
N TYR A 375 27.19 -29.70 -0.28
CA TYR A 375 26.35 -30.86 -0.61
C TYR A 375 27.01 -31.63 -1.76
N ASP A 376 27.62 -32.79 -1.45
CA ASP A 376 28.49 -33.54 -2.37
C ASP A 376 27.89 -34.87 -2.87
N TYR A 377 26.72 -35.26 -2.38
CA TYR A 377 26.08 -36.53 -2.72
C TYR A 377 25.59 -36.65 -4.17
N PHE A 378 25.62 -35.57 -4.97
CA PHE A 378 25.32 -35.63 -6.40
C PHE A 378 26.51 -36.12 -7.24
N ASN A 379 27.75 -36.00 -6.75
CA ASN A 379 28.98 -36.29 -7.48
C ASN A 379 29.06 -37.73 -8.05
N GLU A 380 28.42 -38.68 -7.39
CA GLU A 380 28.45 -40.10 -7.78
C GLU A 380 27.47 -40.47 -8.90
N ARG A 381 26.61 -39.55 -9.36
CA ARG A 381 25.70 -39.83 -10.48
C ARG A 381 26.46 -39.87 -11.81
N GLU A 382 25.99 -40.67 -12.76
CA GLU A 382 26.59 -40.74 -14.10
C GLU A 382 26.28 -39.51 -14.96
N ASP A 383 25.05 -39.03 -14.86
CA ASP A 383 24.48 -37.86 -15.52
C ASP A 383 23.54 -37.12 -14.55
N LEU A 384 23.20 -35.86 -14.86
CA LEU A 384 22.27 -35.09 -14.03
C LEU A 384 21.52 -34.05 -14.86
N TRP A 385 20.19 -34.06 -14.73
CA TRP A 385 19.32 -32.99 -15.21
C TRP A 385 19.03 -32.01 -14.07
N PHE A 386 19.16 -30.71 -14.33
CA PHE A 386 18.77 -29.67 -13.38
C PHE A 386 18.17 -28.45 -14.07
N ASP A 387 17.40 -27.66 -13.33
CA ASP A 387 16.67 -26.50 -13.83
C ASP A 387 17.09 -25.23 -13.07
N PHE A 388 17.08 -24.07 -13.74
CA PHE A 388 17.31 -22.74 -13.17
C PHE A 388 16.13 -21.81 -13.49
N VAL A 389 15.68 -21.07 -12.49
CA VAL A 389 14.66 -20.02 -12.60
C VAL A 389 14.93 -18.92 -11.58
N ALA A 390 14.59 -17.66 -11.86
CA ALA A 390 14.68 -16.56 -10.90
C ALA A 390 13.48 -15.61 -11.03
N ASP A 391 13.32 -14.72 -10.05
CA ASP A 391 12.31 -13.64 -10.03
C ASP A 391 10.89 -14.19 -10.12
N THR A 392 10.59 -15.01 -9.13
CA THR A 392 9.29 -15.65 -8.96
C THR A 392 8.39 -14.81 -8.06
N GLY A 393 7.09 -15.07 -8.08
CA GLY A 393 6.19 -14.50 -7.08
C GLY A 393 5.89 -13.01 -7.20
N ASP A 394 5.93 -12.43 -8.41
CA ASP A 394 5.21 -11.18 -8.72
C ASP A 394 3.78 -11.50 -9.16
N GLY A 395 3.60 -12.22 -10.28
CA GLY A 395 2.29 -12.66 -10.76
C GLY A 395 2.05 -14.16 -10.55
N GLY A 396 0.97 -14.53 -9.87
CA GLY A 396 0.64 -15.94 -9.63
C GLY A 396 0.40 -16.73 -10.93
N ASN A 397 -0.20 -16.12 -11.96
CA ASN A 397 -0.38 -16.74 -13.28
C ASN A 397 0.94 -17.06 -13.98
N SER A 398 1.90 -16.13 -13.94
CA SER A 398 3.23 -16.29 -14.55
C SER A 398 4.06 -17.30 -13.76
N SER A 399 4.10 -17.19 -12.43
CA SER A 399 4.80 -18.14 -11.56
C SER A 399 4.23 -19.55 -11.69
N TYR A 400 2.91 -19.71 -11.73
CA TYR A 400 2.29 -21.02 -11.92
C TYR A 400 2.60 -21.61 -13.30
N THR A 401 2.67 -20.77 -14.34
CA THR A 401 3.02 -21.22 -15.69
C THR A 401 4.40 -21.86 -15.73
N VAL A 402 5.40 -21.20 -15.15
CA VAL A 402 6.78 -21.73 -15.10
C VAL A 402 6.85 -22.94 -14.17
N ALA A 403 6.26 -22.87 -12.97
CA ALA A 403 6.23 -24.00 -12.04
C ALA A 403 5.57 -25.25 -12.63
N ARG A 404 4.47 -25.08 -13.39
CA ARG A 404 3.78 -26.19 -14.09
C ARG A 404 4.72 -26.87 -15.10
N LEU A 405 5.53 -26.12 -15.84
CA LEU A 405 6.51 -26.68 -16.77
C LEU A 405 7.63 -27.42 -16.05
N LEU A 406 8.19 -26.80 -15.00
CA LEU A 406 9.21 -27.42 -14.14
C LEU A 406 8.72 -28.74 -13.51
N ALA A 407 7.43 -28.85 -13.19
CA ALA A 407 6.85 -30.05 -12.61
C ALA A 407 6.67 -31.22 -13.60
N GLN A 408 6.56 -30.95 -14.92
CA GLN A 408 6.25 -31.99 -15.90
C GLN A 408 7.32 -33.09 -15.92
N PRO A 409 6.96 -34.38 -15.96
CA PRO A 409 7.94 -35.48 -16.02
C PRO A 409 8.88 -35.39 -17.23
N SER A 410 8.36 -34.92 -18.35
CA SER A 410 9.13 -34.57 -19.54
C SER A 410 8.41 -33.49 -20.34
N ILE A 411 9.18 -32.74 -21.13
CA ILE A 411 8.69 -31.72 -22.04
C ILE A 411 9.10 -32.12 -23.46
N GLN A 412 8.13 -32.15 -24.37
CA GLN A 412 8.39 -32.37 -25.79
C GLN A 412 8.53 -31.02 -26.49
N THR A 413 9.62 -30.81 -27.22
CA THR A 413 9.89 -29.56 -27.93
C THR A 413 10.65 -29.84 -29.22
N VAL A 414 10.56 -28.93 -30.19
CA VAL A 414 11.35 -28.98 -31.42
C VAL A 414 12.68 -28.26 -31.20
N ILE A 415 13.79 -28.89 -31.56
CA ILE A 415 15.14 -28.32 -31.55
C ILE A 415 15.78 -28.66 -32.89
N GLY A 416 16.29 -27.66 -33.62
CA GLY A 416 16.91 -27.89 -34.94
C GLY A 416 16.00 -28.61 -35.96
N GLY A 417 14.67 -28.45 -35.86
CA GLY A 417 13.70 -29.14 -36.72
C GLY A 417 13.33 -30.57 -36.31
N SER A 418 13.97 -31.13 -35.28
CA SER A 418 13.70 -32.48 -34.75
C SER A 418 12.94 -32.42 -33.44
N MET A 419 12.10 -33.42 -33.15
CA MET A 419 11.40 -33.54 -31.86
C MET A 419 12.33 -34.13 -30.79
N HIS A 420 12.52 -33.39 -29.69
CA HIS A 420 13.28 -33.82 -28.52
C HIS A 420 12.36 -33.96 -27.31
N THR A 421 12.62 -34.97 -26.48
CA THR A 421 11.96 -35.15 -25.18
C THR A 421 12.97 -34.82 -24.09
N LEU A 422 12.72 -33.74 -23.36
CA LEU A 422 13.57 -33.26 -22.27
C LEU A 422 13.02 -33.77 -20.93
N PRO A 423 13.71 -34.66 -20.20
CA PRO A 423 13.31 -35.09 -18.87
C PRO A 423 13.25 -33.92 -17.88
N ARG A 424 12.50 -34.07 -16.80
CA ARG A 424 12.49 -33.12 -15.68
C ARG A 424 13.85 -33.08 -14.98
N GLY A 425 14.26 -31.91 -14.49
CA GLY A 425 15.40 -31.80 -13.58
C GLY A 425 15.17 -32.53 -12.25
N ASN A 426 16.19 -33.24 -11.76
CA ASN A 426 16.26 -33.77 -10.39
C ASN A 426 16.74 -32.72 -9.38
N LEU A 427 17.27 -31.60 -9.87
CA LEU A 427 17.69 -30.45 -9.07
C LEU A 427 17.08 -29.17 -9.66
N LEU A 428 16.52 -28.32 -8.81
CA LEU A 428 16.01 -27.00 -9.16
C LEU A 428 16.80 -25.94 -8.39
N VAL A 429 17.43 -25.01 -9.10
CA VAL A 429 18.09 -23.85 -8.51
C VAL A 429 17.24 -22.61 -8.74
N ILE A 430 16.89 -21.91 -7.67
CA ILE A 430 16.13 -20.65 -7.75
C ILE A 430 17.05 -19.47 -7.42
N GLY A 431 17.16 -18.54 -8.37
CA GLY A 431 18.10 -17.42 -8.37
C GLY A 431 17.66 -16.17 -7.61
N GLY A 432 16.83 -16.28 -6.57
CA GLY A 432 16.37 -15.12 -5.79
C GLY A 432 15.06 -14.50 -6.26
N ASP A 433 14.63 -13.51 -5.48
CA ASP A 433 13.36 -12.79 -5.60
C ASP A 433 12.16 -13.73 -5.61
N LEU A 434 11.81 -14.20 -4.42
CA LEU A 434 10.79 -15.24 -4.28
C LEU A 434 9.38 -14.68 -4.23
N ALA A 435 9.18 -13.51 -3.64
CA ALA A 435 7.86 -12.91 -3.49
C ALA A 435 7.89 -11.36 -3.42
N TYR A 436 7.13 -10.73 -4.31
CA TYR A 436 7.00 -9.28 -4.40
C TYR A 436 5.78 -8.73 -3.64
N PRO A 437 5.75 -7.44 -3.26
CA PRO A 437 6.86 -6.48 -3.37
C PRO A 437 7.86 -6.59 -2.21
N ASN A 438 7.50 -7.31 -1.14
CA ASN A 438 8.33 -7.43 0.05
C ASN A 438 8.12 -8.80 0.70
N PRO A 439 9.07 -9.26 1.53
CA PRO A 439 8.99 -10.57 2.16
C PRO A 439 8.01 -10.52 3.33
N SER A 440 7.08 -11.47 3.35
CA SER A 440 6.14 -11.68 4.44
C SER A 440 5.57 -13.09 4.34
N SER A 441 5.00 -13.62 5.43
CA SER A 441 4.28 -14.89 5.39
C SER A 441 3.19 -14.91 4.31
N PHE A 442 2.45 -13.81 4.15
CA PHE A 442 1.37 -13.73 3.17
C PHE A 442 1.88 -13.75 1.73
N THR A 443 2.93 -12.97 1.41
CA THR A 443 3.49 -12.91 0.06
C THR A 443 4.18 -14.22 -0.32
N TYR A 444 4.97 -14.82 0.59
CA TYR A 444 5.60 -16.12 0.35
C TYR A 444 4.56 -17.25 0.14
N GLU A 445 3.52 -17.31 0.96
CA GLU A 445 2.49 -18.36 0.82
C GLU A 445 1.70 -18.21 -0.48
N ARG A 446 1.26 -16.99 -0.79
CA ARG A 446 0.32 -16.75 -1.91
C ARG A 446 0.99 -16.55 -3.26
N ARG A 447 2.23 -16.02 -3.29
CA ARG A 447 2.93 -15.70 -4.54
C ARG A 447 4.02 -16.70 -4.88
N PHE A 448 4.68 -17.30 -3.88
CA PHE A 448 5.76 -18.28 -4.11
C PHE A 448 5.29 -19.72 -3.91
N PHE A 449 4.95 -20.11 -2.68
CA PHE A 449 4.62 -21.51 -2.35
C PHE A 449 3.36 -21.99 -3.08
N GLY A 450 2.27 -21.23 -3.09
CA GLY A 450 1.00 -21.62 -3.71
C GLY A 450 1.14 -22.09 -5.16
N PRO A 451 1.75 -21.30 -6.07
CA PRO A 451 2.02 -21.74 -7.43
C PRO A 451 2.82 -23.05 -7.53
N PHE A 452 3.90 -23.21 -6.76
CA PHE A 452 4.71 -24.43 -6.79
C PHE A 452 3.96 -25.64 -6.22
N GLU A 453 3.21 -25.47 -5.14
CA GLU A 453 2.36 -26.52 -4.55
C GLU A 453 1.24 -26.98 -5.50
N TYR A 454 0.66 -26.07 -6.27
CA TYR A 454 -0.30 -26.43 -7.30
C TYR A 454 0.33 -27.11 -8.51
N ALA A 455 1.61 -26.83 -8.79
CA ALA A 455 2.32 -27.41 -9.92
C ALA A 455 2.77 -28.84 -9.60
N MET A 456 3.22 -29.06 -8.37
CA MET A 456 3.58 -30.37 -7.84
C MET A 456 3.30 -30.39 -6.34
N GLN A 457 2.34 -31.21 -5.90
CA GLN A 457 1.88 -31.18 -4.51
C GLN A 457 2.96 -31.68 -3.52
N PRO A 458 3.00 -31.15 -2.30
CA PRO A 458 3.87 -31.69 -1.26
C PRO A 458 3.44 -33.10 -0.83
N PRO A 459 4.32 -33.85 -0.15
CA PRO A 459 3.96 -35.15 0.41
C PRO A 459 2.78 -35.04 1.38
N ARG A 460 1.95 -36.09 1.47
CA ARG A 460 0.69 -36.05 2.25
C ARG A 460 0.88 -35.81 3.76
N TRP A 461 2.03 -36.19 4.30
CA TRP A 461 2.36 -35.99 5.72
C TRP A 461 2.90 -34.59 6.02
N TYR A 462 3.28 -33.82 4.99
CA TYR A 462 3.74 -32.46 5.16
C TYR A 462 2.58 -31.57 5.61
N LYS A 463 2.81 -30.78 6.66
CA LYS A 463 1.88 -29.77 7.15
C LYS A 463 2.47 -28.39 6.88
N ALA A 464 1.64 -27.45 6.44
CA ALA A 464 2.10 -26.10 6.09
C ALA A 464 2.78 -25.36 7.26
N GLU A 465 2.38 -25.67 8.49
CA GLU A 465 2.90 -25.11 9.75
C GLU A 465 4.17 -25.81 10.25
N HIS A 466 4.57 -26.93 9.62
CA HIS A 466 5.70 -27.73 10.06
C HIS A 466 7.03 -26.99 9.91
N ILE A 467 7.87 -27.13 10.93
CA ILE A 467 9.23 -26.58 10.99
C ILE A 467 10.17 -27.75 11.23
N ALA A 468 11.16 -27.91 10.35
CA ALA A 468 12.18 -28.94 10.48
C ALA A 468 13.08 -28.61 11.67
N VAL A 469 13.10 -29.50 12.66
CA VAL A 469 14.01 -29.40 13.82
C VAL A 469 15.42 -29.81 13.38
N ASP A 470 15.53 -30.96 12.71
CA ASP A 470 16.77 -31.49 12.16
C ASP A 470 16.66 -31.57 10.64
N LYS A 471 17.29 -30.64 9.94
CA LYS A 471 17.29 -30.57 8.48
C LYS A 471 18.55 -31.21 7.91
N PRO A 472 18.60 -31.95 6.79
CA PRO A 472 17.48 -32.36 5.96
C PRO A 472 16.61 -33.41 6.64
N GLU A 473 15.31 -33.15 6.70
CA GLU A 473 14.30 -34.08 7.21
C GLU A 473 13.98 -35.10 6.10
N VAL A 474 14.81 -36.13 5.98
CA VAL A 474 14.67 -37.14 4.92
C VAL A 474 13.30 -37.83 4.98
N PRO A 475 12.67 -38.13 3.82
CA PRO A 475 11.37 -38.80 3.78
C PRO A 475 11.35 -40.15 4.51
N PRO A 476 10.20 -40.58 5.07
CA PRO A 476 10.07 -41.91 5.66
C PRO A 476 10.50 -43.02 4.69
N GLY A 477 11.35 -43.95 5.15
CA GLY A 477 11.91 -45.03 4.32
C GLY A 477 13.24 -44.70 3.65
N VAL A 478 13.71 -43.45 3.72
CA VAL A 478 15.03 -43.03 3.22
C VAL A 478 16.02 -42.91 4.38
N SER A 479 17.05 -43.76 4.39
CA SER A 479 18.02 -43.79 5.50
C SER A 479 19.03 -42.63 5.49
N LYS A 480 19.39 -42.13 4.29
CA LYS A 480 20.38 -41.08 4.08
C LYS A 480 20.01 -40.25 2.85
N MET A 481 20.37 -38.98 2.83
CA MET A 481 20.07 -38.06 1.73
C MET A 481 20.55 -38.57 0.37
N LYS A 482 21.71 -39.23 0.34
CA LYS A 482 22.28 -39.88 -0.85
C LYS A 482 21.37 -40.91 -1.53
N LYS A 483 20.42 -41.51 -0.80
CA LYS A 483 19.45 -42.49 -1.35
C LYS A 483 18.14 -41.86 -1.82
N TYR A 484 17.96 -40.55 -1.63
CA TYR A 484 16.77 -39.86 -2.11
C TYR A 484 16.90 -39.57 -3.61
N ASP A 485 15.93 -40.04 -4.40
CA ASP A 485 15.93 -39.87 -5.86
C ASP A 485 14.90 -38.86 -6.38
N GLY A 486 14.12 -38.24 -5.48
CA GLY A 486 13.17 -37.21 -5.85
C GLY A 486 13.83 -35.86 -6.17
N PRO A 487 13.08 -34.92 -6.76
CA PRO A 487 13.59 -33.60 -7.09
C PRO A 487 13.90 -32.79 -5.83
N GLN A 488 15.04 -32.10 -5.87
CA GLN A 488 15.53 -31.24 -4.78
C GLN A 488 15.55 -29.79 -5.25
N CYS A 489 15.45 -28.84 -4.32
CA CYS A 489 15.49 -27.42 -4.62
C CYS A 489 16.47 -26.68 -3.69
N PHE A 490 17.31 -25.85 -4.29
CA PHE A 490 18.24 -24.95 -3.61
C PHE A 490 18.00 -23.53 -4.11
N ILE A 491 18.06 -22.55 -3.21
CA ILE A 491 17.56 -21.21 -3.47
C ILE A 491 18.54 -20.20 -2.89
N ILE A 492 18.89 -19.16 -3.62
CA ILE A 492 19.57 -17.98 -3.06
C ILE A 492 18.54 -16.86 -2.83
N PRO A 493 18.72 -15.95 -1.86
CA PRO A 493 17.84 -14.80 -1.70
C PRO A 493 18.16 -13.69 -2.72
N GLY A 494 17.13 -12.96 -3.14
CA GLY A 494 17.26 -11.70 -3.88
C GLY A 494 17.05 -10.46 -3.00
N ASN A 495 17.10 -9.27 -3.59
CA ASN A 495 16.89 -8.01 -2.86
C ASN A 495 15.48 -7.95 -2.22
N HIS A 496 14.45 -8.48 -2.88
CA HIS A 496 13.09 -8.54 -2.36
C HIS A 496 12.92 -9.51 -1.20
N ASP A 497 13.86 -10.43 -0.97
CA ASP A 497 13.88 -11.34 0.17
C ASP A 497 14.60 -10.74 1.39
N TRP A 498 15.38 -9.69 1.16
CA TRP A 498 16.25 -9.07 2.16
C TRP A 498 15.63 -7.87 2.88
N PHE A 499 14.51 -7.32 2.41
CA PHE A 499 13.88 -6.14 3.03
C PHE A 499 13.48 -6.32 4.50
N ASP A 500 13.29 -7.55 4.99
CA ASP A 500 13.04 -7.86 6.41
C ASP A 500 14.27 -8.38 7.18
N GLY A 501 15.47 -8.22 6.63
CA GLY A 501 16.70 -8.77 7.21
C GLY A 501 16.84 -10.29 7.02
N LEU A 502 16.30 -10.84 5.93
CA LEU A 502 16.33 -12.27 5.56
C LEU A 502 15.50 -13.19 6.48
N ASN A 503 14.72 -12.64 7.41
CA ASN A 503 14.01 -13.42 8.40
C ASN A 503 12.94 -14.35 7.78
N THR A 504 12.14 -13.85 6.84
CA THR A 504 11.13 -14.66 6.16
C THR A 504 11.76 -15.76 5.31
N PHE A 505 12.85 -15.45 4.60
CA PHE A 505 13.61 -16.43 3.82
C PHE A 505 14.09 -17.58 4.70
N MET A 506 14.71 -17.29 5.84
CA MET A 506 15.18 -18.34 6.76
C MET A 506 14.05 -19.23 7.25
N ARG A 507 12.90 -18.64 7.61
CA ARG A 507 11.72 -19.39 8.08
C ARG A 507 11.14 -20.30 7.00
N TYR A 508 11.03 -19.85 5.76
CA TYR A 508 10.35 -20.60 4.71
C TYR A 508 11.29 -21.51 3.91
N ILE A 509 12.53 -21.10 3.68
CA ILE A 509 13.49 -21.86 2.87
C ILE A 509 14.38 -22.72 3.75
N CYS A 510 15.00 -22.14 4.79
CA CYS A 510 15.95 -22.85 5.63
C CYS A 510 15.28 -23.73 6.69
N HIS A 511 14.06 -23.41 7.16
CA HIS A 511 13.38 -24.22 8.18
C HIS A 511 12.25 -25.13 7.66
N LYS A 512 11.76 -24.95 6.43
CA LYS A 512 10.82 -25.92 5.83
C LYS A 512 11.55 -26.97 5.02
N SER A 513 10.93 -28.14 4.90
CA SER A 513 11.50 -29.31 4.20
C SER A 513 11.02 -29.45 2.75
N TRP A 514 9.96 -28.72 2.35
CA TRP A 514 9.31 -28.90 1.05
C TRP A 514 8.81 -27.58 0.47
N LEU A 515 9.06 -27.37 -0.83
CA LEU A 515 8.40 -26.40 -1.68
C LEU A 515 7.53 -27.19 -2.65
N GLY A 516 6.23 -27.34 -2.37
CA GLY A 516 5.43 -28.33 -3.09
C GLY A 516 6.10 -29.72 -3.07
N GLY A 517 6.24 -30.37 -4.21
CA GLY A 517 6.90 -31.67 -4.33
C GLY A 517 8.43 -31.65 -4.44
N TRP A 518 9.06 -30.47 -4.34
CA TRP A 518 10.52 -30.33 -4.32
C TRP A 518 11.03 -30.35 -2.88
N PHE A 519 12.02 -31.19 -2.60
CA PHE A 519 12.64 -31.27 -1.29
C PHE A 519 13.63 -30.12 -1.07
N LEU A 520 13.55 -29.45 0.07
CA LEU A 520 14.46 -28.35 0.45
C LEU A 520 15.47 -28.86 1.50
N PRO A 521 16.69 -29.26 1.13
CA PRO A 521 17.72 -29.70 2.09
C PRO A 521 18.53 -28.54 2.71
N GLN A 522 18.52 -27.37 2.06
CA GLN A 522 19.33 -26.18 2.37
C GLN A 522 19.19 -25.66 3.81
N ARG A 523 20.31 -25.43 4.52
CA ARG A 523 20.35 -24.87 5.90
C ARG A 523 20.73 -23.38 5.98
N LYS A 524 21.40 -22.84 4.98
CA LYS A 524 21.96 -21.47 4.92
C LYS A 524 21.51 -20.76 3.65
N SER A 525 21.61 -19.43 3.59
CA SER A 525 21.20 -18.65 2.40
C SER A 525 22.12 -18.80 1.18
N TYR A 526 23.34 -19.29 1.38
CA TYR A 526 24.31 -19.63 0.36
C TYR A 526 24.68 -21.12 0.46
N PHE A 527 25.18 -21.72 -0.63
CA PHE A 527 25.49 -23.15 -0.70
C PHE A 527 26.52 -23.47 -1.80
N ALA A 528 27.17 -24.63 -1.67
CA ALA A 528 28.00 -25.22 -2.70
C ALA A 528 27.52 -26.65 -3.01
N LEU A 529 27.28 -26.96 -4.29
CA LEU A 529 26.91 -28.31 -4.75
C LEU A 529 28.07 -28.90 -5.55
N GLN A 530 28.50 -30.11 -5.21
CA GLN A 530 29.38 -30.90 -6.07
C GLN A 530 28.51 -31.82 -6.93
N LEU A 531 28.53 -31.57 -8.25
CA LEU A 531 27.77 -32.31 -9.25
C LEU A 531 28.67 -33.36 -9.93
N PRO A 532 28.10 -34.26 -10.75
CA PRO A 532 28.88 -35.22 -11.51
C PRO A 532 29.95 -34.59 -12.38
N LYS A 533 30.98 -35.39 -12.70
CA LYS A 533 31.97 -35.09 -13.75
C LYS A 533 32.80 -33.82 -13.49
N GLY A 534 32.98 -33.44 -12.23
CA GLY A 534 33.79 -32.27 -11.83
C GLY A 534 33.06 -30.94 -12.01
N TRP A 535 31.73 -30.95 -12.12
CA TRP A 535 30.92 -29.73 -12.13
C TRP A 535 30.56 -29.28 -10.72
N TRP A 536 30.54 -27.97 -10.49
CA TRP A 536 30.15 -27.37 -9.21
C TRP A 536 29.13 -26.25 -9.42
N ILE A 537 28.23 -26.06 -8.46
CA ILE A 537 27.36 -24.87 -8.39
C ILE A 537 27.65 -24.13 -7.09
N PHE A 538 27.98 -22.84 -7.19
CA PHE A 538 28.10 -21.92 -6.06
C PHE A 538 26.92 -20.95 -6.07
N GLY A 539 26.02 -21.09 -5.09
CA GLY A 539 24.94 -20.14 -4.84
C GLY A 539 25.38 -19.08 -3.85
N LEU A 540 25.47 -17.83 -4.29
CA LEU A 540 25.99 -16.71 -3.50
C LEU A 540 24.85 -15.79 -3.01
N ASP A 541 24.95 -15.34 -1.76
CA ASP A 541 24.02 -14.39 -1.16
C ASP A 541 24.66 -12.98 -1.09
N LEU A 542 24.22 -12.10 -1.99
CA LEU A 542 24.77 -10.74 -2.13
C LEU A 542 24.16 -9.70 -1.18
N ALA A 543 23.08 -10.05 -0.45
CA ALA A 543 22.28 -9.10 0.32
C ALA A 543 21.87 -7.83 -0.44
N LEU A 544 21.59 -6.74 0.27
CA LEU A 544 21.27 -5.42 -0.33
C LEU A 544 22.53 -4.62 -0.73
N HIS A 545 23.73 -5.12 -0.45
CA HIS A 545 24.99 -4.41 -0.71
C HIS A 545 25.62 -4.80 -2.06
N GLY A 546 25.07 -5.80 -2.74
CA GLY A 546 25.58 -6.29 -4.03
C GLY A 546 26.93 -7.01 -3.93
N ASP A 547 27.26 -7.64 -2.79
CA ASP A 547 28.50 -8.39 -2.63
C ASP A 547 28.40 -9.46 -1.53
N ILE A 548 29.30 -10.46 -1.57
CA ILE A 548 29.39 -11.49 -0.54
C ILE A 548 30.14 -10.98 0.70
N ASP A 549 29.71 -11.43 1.88
CA ASP A 549 30.40 -11.13 3.13
C ASP A 549 31.72 -11.92 3.30
N VAL A 550 32.48 -11.57 4.32
CA VAL A 550 33.80 -12.17 4.60
C VAL A 550 33.71 -13.66 4.94
N TYR A 551 32.63 -14.13 5.57
CA TYR A 551 32.45 -15.53 5.93
C TYR A 551 32.16 -16.39 4.71
N GLN A 552 31.28 -15.91 3.82
CA GLN A 552 31.02 -16.52 2.52
C GLN A 552 32.30 -16.56 1.69
N PHE A 553 33.00 -15.44 1.56
CA PHE A 553 34.24 -15.37 0.81
C PHE A 553 35.27 -16.39 1.32
N LYS A 554 35.49 -16.45 2.65
CA LYS A 554 36.41 -17.41 3.26
C LYS A 554 36.03 -18.85 2.95
N PHE A 555 34.75 -19.20 3.09
CA PHE A 555 34.25 -20.54 2.80
C PHE A 555 34.53 -20.96 1.35
N PHE A 556 34.12 -20.14 0.37
CA PHE A 556 34.33 -20.48 -1.05
C PHE A 556 35.82 -20.45 -1.43
N ALA A 557 36.60 -19.52 -0.88
CA ALA A 557 38.04 -19.48 -1.06
C ALA A 557 38.74 -20.77 -0.57
N GLU A 558 38.39 -21.25 0.62
CA GLU A 558 38.91 -22.50 1.17
C GLU A 558 38.43 -23.71 0.36
N LEU A 559 37.18 -23.71 -0.10
CA LEU A 559 36.64 -24.78 -0.96
C LEU A 559 37.39 -24.86 -2.29
N CYS A 560 37.64 -23.72 -2.95
CA CYS A 560 38.37 -23.61 -4.19
C CYS A 560 39.83 -24.09 -4.11
N ARG A 561 40.46 -23.95 -2.94
CA ARG A 561 41.84 -24.40 -2.69
C ARG A 561 41.94 -25.87 -2.31
N ASN A 562 40.96 -26.37 -1.54
CA ASN A 562 41.08 -27.67 -0.88
C ASN A 562 40.29 -28.79 -1.55
N LYS A 563 39.20 -28.48 -2.27
CA LYS A 563 38.29 -29.51 -2.84
C LYS A 563 38.02 -29.37 -4.34
N VAL A 564 37.92 -28.16 -4.87
CA VAL A 564 37.68 -27.96 -6.31
C VAL A 564 38.98 -28.24 -7.06
N GLY A 565 38.97 -29.24 -7.94
CA GLY A 565 40.14 -29.61 -8.74
C GLY A 565 40.55 -28.54 -9.74
N GLU A 566 41.76 -28.65 -10.30
CA GLU A 566 42.27 -27.71 -11.31
C GLU A 566 41.48 -27.77 -12.63
N ASN A 567 40.97 -28.96 -12.97
CA ASN A 567 40.17 -29.21 -14.18
C ASN A 567 38.65 -29.20 -13.93
N ASP A 568 38.23 -28.92 -12.68
CA ASP A 568 36.82 -28.82 -12.35
C ASP A 568 36.22 -27.53 -12.90
N SER A 569 34.94 -27.57 -13.23
CA SER A 569 34.20 -26.44 -13.80
C SER A 569 33.14 -25.94 -12.82
N VAL A 570 33.06 -24.62 -12.66
CA VAL A 570 32.19 -23.97 -11.68
C VAL A 570 31.13 -23.12 -12.37
N ILE A 571 29.90 -23.28 -11.92
CA ILE A 571 28.74 -22.45 -12.24
C ILE A 571 28.47 -21.55 -11.04
N ILE A 572 28.47 -20.23 -11.24
CA ILE A 572 28.13 -19.27 -10.20
C ILE A 572 26.70 -18.80 -10.39
N VAL A 573 25.94 -18.77 -9.30
CA VAL A 573 24.57 -18.24 -9.25
C VAL A 573 24.55 -17.06 -8.30
N THR A 574 24.22 -15.88 -8.83
CA THR A 574 23.96 -14.65 -8.08
C THR A 574 22.54 -14.18 -8.37
N HIS A 575 21.88 -13.48 -7.44
CA HIS A 575 20.52 -12.99 -7.76
C HIS A 575 20.58 -11.87 -8.80
N GLU A 576 21.55 -10.98 -8.66
CA GLU A 576 21.70 -9.81 -9.52
C GLU A 576 22.78 -10.02 -10.61
N PRO A 577 22.53 -9.60 -11.86
CA PRO A 577 23.51 -9.63 -12.96
C PRO A 577 24.38 -8.37 -12.91
N ASN A 578 25.22 -8.24 -11.88
CA ASN A 578 26.01 -7.01 -11.69
C ASN A 578 26.85 -6.65 -12.92
N TRP A 579 27.30 -7.62 -13.74
CA TRP A 579 28.04 -7.32 -14.98
C TRP A 579 27.25 -6.44 -15.97
N LEU A 580 25.93 -6.60 -16.01
CA LEU A 580 25.04 -5.87 -16.92
C LEU A 580 24.54 -4.58 -16.27
N LEU A 581 24.21 -4.62 -14.99
CA LEU A 581 23.73 -3.46 -14.24
C LEU A 581 24.85 -2.45 -13.96
N ASP A 582 26.04 -2.91 -13.55
CA ASP A 582 27.21 -2.04 -13.38
C ASP A 582 27.60 -1.38 -14.70
N TRP A 583 27.53 -2.11 -15.81
CA TRP A 583 27.73 -1.53 -17.14
C TRP A 583 26.70 -0.45 -17.46
N TYR A 584 25.43 -0.71 -17.15
CA TYR A 584 24.34 0.22 -17.43
C TYR A 584 24.44 1.49 -16.57
N TRP A 585 24.70 1.35 -15.27
CA TRP A 585 24.79 2.44 -14.29
C TRP A 585 26.16 3.12 -14.24
N LYS A 586 27.19 2.50 -14.85
CA LYS A 586 28.60 2.89 -14.77
C LYS A 586 29.14 2.83 -13.34
N GLU A 587 28.77 1.76 -12.65
CA GLU A 587 29.20 1.46 -11.28
C GLU A 587 30.14 0.26 -11.26
N THR A 588 30.58 -0.15 -10.07
CA THR A 588 31.42 -1.34 -9.89
C THR A 588 31.11 -1.93 -8.52
N THR A 589 30.31 -2.98 -8.52
CA THR A 589 29.86 -3.73 -7.34
C THR A 589 30.52 -5.13 -7.31
N GLY A 590 30.21 -5.95 -6.31
CA GLY A 590 30.68 -7.34 -6.26
C GLY A 590 32.22 -7.51 -6.27
N LYS A 591 32.95 -6.72 -5.48
CA LYS A 591 34.43 -6.78 -5.43
C LYS A 591 34.92 -8.11 -4.90
N ASN A 592 34.30 -8.63 -3.85
CA ASN A 592 34.68 -9.92 -3.26
C ASN A 592 34.30 -11.07 -4.20
N VAL A 593 33.13 -11.00 -4.86
CA VAL A 593 32.75 -11.98 -5.89
C VAL A 593 33.77 -11.96 -7.05
N SER A 594 34.16 -10.78 -7.52
CA SER A 594 35.15 -10.64 -8.60
C SER A 594 36.50 -11.21 -8.20
N HIS A 595 36.95 -10.94 -6.97
CA HIS A 595 38.18 -11.48 -6.40
C HIS A 595 38.12 -13.03 -6.29
N LEU A 596 36.99 -13.59 -5.86
CA LEU A 596 36.79 -15.05 -5.81
C LEU A 596 36.89 -15.68 -7.20
N ILE A 597 36.31 -15.03 -8.22
CA ILE A 597 36.32 -15.53 -9.60
C ILE A 597 37.72 -15.43 -10.21
N GLN A 598 38.36 -14.27 -10.10
CA GLN A 598 39.60 -13.98 -10.81
C GLN A 598 40.79 -14.71 -10.17
N ASP A 599 40.90 -14.67 -8.83
CA ASP A 599 42.13 -15.11 -8.16
C ASP A 599 42.02 -16.55 -7.64
N TYR A 600 40.83 -17.01 -7.24
CA TYR A 600 40.67 -18.35 -6.69
C TYR A 600 40.16 -19.35 -7.72
N LEU A 601 39.11 -19.01 -8.48
CA LEU A 601 38.62 -19.89 -9.54
C LEU A 601 39.53 -19.87 -10.76
N ASN A 602 40.09 -18.70 -11.10
CA ASN A 602 41.14 -18.53 -12.12
C ASN A 602 40.86 -19.32 -13.42
N GLY A 603 39.78 -18.97 -14.12
CA GLY A 603 39.39 -19.61 -15.39
C GLY A 603 38.51 -20.87 -15.25
N ARG A 604 38.30 -21.37 -14.03
CA ARG A 604 37.37 -22.50 -13.77
C ARG A 604 35.89 -22.11 -13.78
N CYS A 605 35.56 -20.81 -13.74
CA CYS A 605 34.17 -20.35 -13.84
C CYS A 605 33.70 -20.40 -15.30
N LYS A 606 32.86 -21.38 -15.63
CA LYS A 606 32.36 -21.59 -17.00
C LYS A 606 31.08 -20.84 -17.28
N LEU A 607 30.23 -20.68 -16.27
CA LEU A 607 28.93 -20.05 -16.41
C LEU A 607 28.61 -19.23 -15.17
N ARG A 608 28.23 -17.96 -15.36
CA ARG A 608 27.62 -17.15 -14.31
C ARG A 608 26.18 -16.85 -14.68
N MET A 609 25.26 -17.18 -13.77
CA MET A 609 23.82 -17.05 -13.96
C MET A 609 23.22 -16.08 -12.95
N ALA A 610 22.23 -15.30 -13.38
CA ALA A 610 21.48 -14.42 -12.50
C ALA A 610 20.03 -14.17 -12.94
N GLY A 611 19.25 -13.60 -12.01
CA GLY A 611 17.89 -13.09 -12.18
C GLY A 611 17.87 -11.56 -12.21
N ASP A 612 17.00 -10.93 -11.40
CA ASP A 612 16.71 -9.51 -11.17
C ASP A 612 16.22 -8.74 -12.43
N LEU A 613 16.88 -8.99 -13.56
CA LEU A 613 16.39 -8.57 -14.85
C LEU A 613 15.44 -9.61 -15.43
N HIS A 614 14.16 -9.23 -15.51
CA HIS A 614 13.05 -10.10 -15.88
C HIS A 614 12.93 -10.41 -17.38
N HIS A 615 14.06 -10.72 -18.02
CA HIS A 615 14.17 -11.19 -19.38
C HIS A 615 15.21 -12.31 -19.44
N PHE A 616 15.35 -12.94 -20.62
CA PHE A 616 16.46 -13.85 -20.86
C PHE A 616 17.50 -13.20 -21.79
N MET A 617 18.78 -13.32 -21.42
CA MET A 617 19.92 -12.93 -22.25
C MET A 617 21.10 -13.87 -22.03
N ARG A 618 21.76 -14.27 -23.12
CA ARG A 618 23.03 -14.98 -23.06
C ARG A 618 24.12 -14.22 -23.80
N HIS A 619 25.22 -13.98 -23.08
CA HIS A 619 26.46 -13.46 -23.63
C HIS A 619 27.54 -14.54 -23.53
N SER A 620 28.34 -14.68 -24.58
CA SER A 620 29.46 -15.63 -24.61
C SER A 620 30.75 -14.88 -24.91
N ALA A 621 31.82 -15.22 -24.22
CA ALA A 621 33.13 -14.63 -24.44
C ALA A 621 33.60 -14.88 -25.87
N THR A 622 34.15 -13.85 -26.51
CA THR A 622 34.81 -14.01 -27.82
C THR A 622 36.24 -14.52 -27.60
N PRO A 623 36.76 -15.44 -28.44
CA PRO A 623 38.13 -15.90 -28.35
C PRO A 623 39.14 -14.73 -28.35
N SER A 624 40.07 -14.73 -27.40
CA SER A 624 41.14 -13.72 -27.31
C SER A 624 42.40 -14.32 -26.67
N ASP A 625 43.55 -13.70 -26.89
CA ASP A 625 44.83 -14.11 -26.28
C ASP A 625 44.84 -13.95 -24.75
N LYS A 626 43.90 -13.17 -24.19
CA LYS A 626 43.80 -12.96 -22.75
C LYS A 626 42.98 -14.07 -22.08
N PRO A 627 43.36 -14.49 -20.86
CA PRO A 627 42.59 -15.48 -20.11
C PRO A 627 41.17 -14.96 -19.86
N THR A 628 40.20 -15.81 -20.17
CA THR A 628 38.78 -15.53 -19.95
C THR A 628 38.39 -16.04 -18.56
N PHE A 629 37.99 -15.13 -17.68
CA PHE A 629 37.60 -15.49 -16.31
C PHE A 629 36.23 -16.15 -16.22
N VAL A 630 35.31 -15.80 -17.13
CA VAL A 630 33.96 -16.37 -17.23
C VAL A 630 33.63 -16.59 -18.70
N GLU A 631 33.29 -17.82 -19.08
CA GLU A 631 33.05 -18.16 -20.49
C GLU A 631 31.67 -17.70 -20.98
N HIS A 632 30.63 -17.91 -20.15
CA HIS A 632 29.26 -17.54 -20.44
C HIS A 632 28.60 -16.74 -19.30
N LEU A 633 27.85 -15.70 -19.68
CA LEU A 633 27.02 -14.90 -18.79
C LEU A 633 25.56 -15.08 -19.20
N LEU A 634 24.71 -15.51 -18.26
CA LEU A 634 23.32 -15.83 -18.51
C LEU A 634 22.41 -15.10 -17.51
N VAL A 635 21.47 -14.33 -18.04
CA VAL A 635 20.39 -13.70 -17.27
C VAL A 635 19.11 -14.44 -17.60
N ASN A 636 18.34 -14.87 -16.59
CA ASN A 636 17.02 -15.47 -16.78
C ASN A 636 16.09 -15.20 -15.59
N GLY A 637 15.61 -13.95 -15.49
CA GLY A 637 14.64 -13.54 -14.48
C GLY A 637 13.17 -13.73 -14.88
N CYS A 638 12.90 -14.70 -15.74
CA CYS A 638 11.59 -14.86 -16.35
C CYS A 638 10.62 -15.77 -15.56
N GLY A 639 10.86 -15.99 -14.26
CA GLY A 639 10.15 -16.98 -13.46
C GLY A 639 8.72 -16.59 -13.08
N GLY A 640 8.44 -15.30 -12.90
CA GLY A 640 7.14 -14.85 -12.40
C GLY A 640 6.91 -13.34 -12.45
N ALA A 641 7.98 -12.57 -12.38
CA ALA A 641 8.02 -11.11 -12.47
C ALA A 641 7.46 -10.54 -13.78
N PHE A 642 7.04 -9.29 -13.77
CA PHE A 642 6.72 -8.55 -14.99
C PHE A 642 7.94 -8.50 -15.92
N LEU A 643 7.73 -8.53 -17.23
CA LEU A 643 8.83 -8.51 -18.22
C LEU A 643 9.72 -7.26 -18.10
N HIS A 644 11.05 -7.38 -18.21
CA HIS A 644 11.98 -6.26 -18.45
C HIS A 644 12.35 -6.10 -19.93
N PRO A 645 12.72 -4.90 -20.38
CA PRO A 645 13.15 -4.71 -21.77
C PRO A 645 14.53 -5.31 -22.02
N THR A 646 14.71 -5.89 -23.22
CA THR A 646 16.02 -6.40 -23.67
C THR A 646 16.79 -5.34 -24.46
N HIS A 647 16.12 -4.52 -25.27
CA HIS A 647 16.75 -3.55 -26.18
C HIS A 647 17.57 -2.46 -25.48
N VAL A 648 17.35 -2.23 -24.19
CA VAL A 648 18.12 -1.28 -23.36
C VAL A 648 19.57 -1.73 -23.16
N PHE A 649 19.78 -3.04 -23.12
CA PHE A 649 21.07 -3.66 -22.81
C PHE A 649 21.85 -4.12 -24.05
N LYS A 650 21.31 -3.84 -25.25
CA LYS A 650 21.86 -4.33 -26.54
C LYS A 650 23.33 -3.96 -26.81
N ASN A 651 23.84 -2.90 -26.18
CA ASN A 651 25.19 -2.37 -26.40
C ASN A 651 26.22 -2.90 -25.39
N PHE A 652 25.85 -3.87 -24.54
CA PHE A 652 26.80 -4.51 -23.64
C PHE A 652 27.79 -5.38 -24.43
N GLU A 653 29.08 -5.13 -24.28
CA GLU A 653 30.13 -5.80 -25.06
C GLU A 653 31.36 -6.22 -24.24
N ARG A 654 31.61 -5.66 -23.05
CA ARG A 654 32.86 -5.89 -22.32
C ARG A 654 32.62 -6.04 -20.82
N PHE A 655 33.29 -7.01 -20.23
CA PHE A 655 33.28 -7.26 -18.79
C PHE A 655 34.61 -7.88 -18.33
N SER A 656 35.19 -7.37 -17.24
CA SER A 656 36.48 -7.82 -16.69
C SER A 656 37.61 -7.95 -17.72
N GLY A 657 37.67 -7.06 -18.71
CA GLY A 657 38.70 -7.06 -19.75
C GLY A 657 38.45 -8.01 -20.92
N THR A 658 37.45 -8.89 -20.83
CA THR A 658 37.00 -9.79 -21.90
C THR A 658 35.87 -9.17 -22.71
N THR A 659 35.86 -9.43 -24.02
CA THR A 659 34.78 -9.04 -24.93
C THR A 659 33.75 -10.16 -25.03
N TYR A 660 32.47 -9.80 -25.04
CA TYR A 660 31.35 -10.71 -25.08
C TYR A 660 30.43 -10.38 -26.25
N GLU A 661 29.86 -11.42 -26.85
CA GLU A 661 28.84 -11.32 -27.89
C GLU A 661 27.50 -11.82 -27.34
N CYS A 662 26.42 -11.04 -27.52
CA CYS A 662 25.07 -11.49 -27.21
C CYS A 662 24.63 -12.54 -28.25
N LYS A 663 24.45 -13.78 -27.80
CA LYS A 663 24.07 -14.90 -28.67
C LYS A 663 22.57 -15.10 -28.76
N ALA A 664 21.83 -14.78 -27.69
CA ALA A 664 20.38 -14.89 -27.64
C ALA A 664 19.80 -13.89 -26.64
N ALA A 665 18.64 -13.32 -26.99
CA ALA A 665 17.83 -12.48 -26.11
C ALA A 665 16.35 -12.82 -26.29
N TYR A 666 15.60 -12.87 -25.19
CA TYR A 666 14.18 -13.18 -25.19
C TYR A 666 13.41 -12.26 -24.24
N PRO A 667 12.46 -11.44 -24.74
CA PRO A 667 12.11 -11.25 -26.16
C PRO A 667 13.25 -10.63 -26.98
N SER A 668 13.15 -10.70 -28.31
CA SER A 668 14.14 -10.03 -29.17
C SER A 668 14.14 -8.51 -28.94
N TYR A 669 15.22 -7.82 -29.33
CA TYR A 669 15.32 -6.37 -29.15
C TYR A 669 14.19 -5.61 -29.86
N GLU A 670 13.80 -6.05 -31.06
CA GLU A 670 12.72 -5.43 -31.83
C GLU A 670 11.37 -5.65 -31.17
N GLU A 671 11.08 -6.88 -30.74
CA GLU A 671 9.85 -7.20 -30.00
C GLU A 671 9.77 -6.39 -28.70
N SER A 672 10.88 -6.31 -27.96
CA SER A 672 10.97 -5.56 -26.72
C SER A 672 10.69 -4.07 -26.92
N SER A 673 11.27 -3.45 -27.95
CA SER A 673 11.00 -2.05 -28.30
C SER A 673 9.55 -1.83 -28.72
N GLY A 674 8.97 -2.77 -29.49
CA GLY A 674 7.56 -2.74 -29.88
C GLY A 674 6.60 -2.86 -28.69
N ILE A 675 6.92 -3.68 -27.70
CA ILE A 675 6.13 -3.83 -26.47
C ILE A 675 6.05 -2.50 -25.69
N ALA A 676 7.12 -1.70 -25.72
CA ALA A 676 7.17 -0.41 -25.02
C ALA A 676 6.09 0.58 -25.50
N LEU A 677 5.57 0.45 -26.73
CA LEU A 677 4.44 1.24 -27.24
C LEU A 677 3.19 1.11 -26.36
N GLY A 678 3.09 0.01 -25.61
CA GLY A 678 2.08 -0.19 -24.57
C GLY A 678 2.03 0.95 -23.54
N ASN A 679 3.11 1.69 -23.31
CA ASN A 679 3.12 2.83 -22.39
C ASN A 679 2.17 3.95 -22.82
N ILE A 680 2.02 4.19 -24.13
CA ILE A 680 1.07 5.22 -24.61
C ILE A 680 -0.38 4.72 -24.46
N LEU A 681 -0.64 3.48 -24.86
CA LEU A 681 -2.01 2.97 -25.04
C LEU A 681 -2.60 2.29 -23.80
N LYS A 682 -1.76 1.65 -22.98
CA LYS A 682 -2.18 0.75 -21.89
C LYS A 682 -1.82 1.28 -20.50
N PHE A 683 -0.92 2.26 -20.37
CA PHE A 683 -0.54 2.82 -19.07
C PHE A 683 -1.76 3.29 -18.31
N ARG A 684 -2.59 4.17 -18.90
CA ARG A 684 -3.83 4.65 -18.27
C ARG A 684 -4.78 3.52 -17.88
N LYS A 685 -5.02 2.58 -18.79
CA LYS A 685 -5.92 1.44 -18.54
C LYS A 685 -5.48 0.61 -17.34
N LYS A 686 -4.17 0.48 -17.12
CA LYS A 686 -3.60 -0.26 -16.00
C LYS A 686 -3.48 0.60 -14.74
N ASN A 687 -3.18 1.89 -14.87
CA ASN A 687 -2.77 2.76 -13.79
C ASN A 687 -3.72 3.95 -13.63
N TRP A 688 -5.03 3.74 -13.80
CA TRP A 688 -6.06 4.79 -13.75
C TRP A 688 -6.12 5.54 -12.40
N GLN A 689 -5.54 4.99 -11.34
CA GLN A 689 -5.42 5.68 -10.06
C GLN A 689 -4.31 6.74 -10.05
N PHE A 690 -3.28 6.58 -10.89
CA PHE A 690 -2.23 7.61 -11.08
C PHE A 690 -2.83 8.94 -11.55
N ASP A 691 -3.84 8.81 -12.41
CA ASP A 691 -4.67 9.86 -13.00
C ASP A 691 -5.35 10.75 -11.93
N ILE A 692 -5.76 10.16 -10.79
CA ILE A 692 -6.36 10.90 -9.65
C ILE A 692 -5.38 11.95 -9.12
N ILE A 693 -4.17 11.51 -8.72
CA ILE A 693 -3.12 12.39 -8.18
C ILE A 693 -2.68 13.38 -9.26
N GLY A 694 -2.54 12.91 -10.50
CA GLY A 694 -2.21 13.72 -11.65
C GLY A 694 -3.15 14.91 -11.86
N GLY A 695 -4.46 14.69 -11.75
CA GLY A 695 -5.44 15.76 -11.88
C GLY A 695 -5.33 16.83 -10.77
N PHE A 696 -5.03 16.43 -9.53
CA PHE A 696 -4.75 17.40 -8.45
C PHE A 696 -3.52 18.24 -8.76
N ILE A 697 -2.44 17.61 -9.26
CA ILE A 697 -1.24 18.33 -9.70
C ILE A 697 -1.59 19.31 -10.81
N TYR A 698 -2.36 18.90 -11.82
CA TYR A 698 -2.78 19.78 -12.91
C TYR A 698 -3.55 20.99 -12.40
N PHE A 699 -4.46 20.80 -11.43
CA PHE A 699 -5.18 21.91 -10.85
C PHE A 699 -4.25 22.89 -10.15
N ILE A 700 -3.25 22.42 -9.38
CA ILE A 700 -2.23 23.29 -8.76
C ILE A 700 -1.45 24.08 -9.83
N LEU A 701 -1.07 23.44 -10.94
CA LEU A 701 -0.33 24.09 -12.03
C LEU A 701 -1.09 25.26 -12.67
N VAL A 702 -2.42 25.24 -12.69
CA VAL A 702 -3.23 26.31 -13.27
C VAL A 702 -4.10 27.07 -12.25
N PHE A 703 -3.97 26.75 -10.96
CA PHE A 703 -4.82 27.29 -9.88
C PHE A 703 -4.91 28.80 -9.92
N SER A 704 -3.77 29.46 -10.11
CA SER A 704 -3.64 30.92 -10.10
C SER A 704 -4.23 31.59 -11.34
N MET A 705 -4.68 30.79 -12.32
CA MET A 705 -5.21 31.27 -13.60
C MET A 705 -6.73 31.24 -13.69
N PHE A 706 -7.41 30.69 -12.69
CA PHE A 706 -8.86 30.76 -12.63
C PHE A 706 -9.35 32.02 -11.91
N PRO A 707 -10.40 32.71 -12.42
CA PRO A 707 -11.01 32.61 -13.76
C PRO A 707 -10.23 33.35 -14.86
N GLN A 708 -10.47 32.99 -16.13
CA GLN A 708 -9.98 33.75 -17.29
C GLN A 708 -11.09 34.67 -17.82
N CYS A 709 -10.99 35.97 -17.53
CA CYS A 709 -12.07 36.94 -17.80
C CYS A 709 -12.10 37.52 -19.22
N ASN A 710 -11.00 37.45 -19.97
CA ASN A 710 -10.91 37.98 -21.33
C ASN A 710 -10.68 36.85 -22.33
N LEU A 711 -11.76 36.21 -22.78
CA LEU A 711 -11.74 35.09 -23.74
C LEU A 711 -12.53 35.37 -25.02
N VAL A 712 -13.29 36.45 -25.05
CA VAL A 712 -14.22 36.79 -26.13
C VAL A 712 -13.46 37.09 -27.43
N HIS A 713 -12.23 37.61 -27.35
CA HIS A 713 -11.38 37.85 -28.51
C HIS A 713 -11.05 36.56 -29.28
N ILE A 714 -11.03 35.39 -28.63
CA ILE A 714 -10.82 34.10 -29.30
C ILE A 714 -12.05 33.73 -30.14
N LEU A 715 -13.26 34.03 -29.66
CA LEU A 715 -14.52 33.69 -30.34
C LEU A 715 -14.91 34.65 -31.46
N ASN A 716 -14.40 35.89 -31.41
CA ASN A 716 -14.71 36.93 -32.39
C ASN A 716 -13.87 36.86 -33.68
N GLU A 717 -12.83 36.03 -33.71
CA GLU A 717 -12.03 35.81 -34.91
C GLU A 717 -12.84 35.07 -36.00
N GLU A 718 -12.85 35.63 -37.21
CA GLU A 718 -13.63 35.10 -38.34
C GLU A 718 -12.96 33.87 -38.98
N THR A 719 -11.64 33.79 -38.94
CA THR A 719 -10.87 32.70 -39.54
C THR A 719 -10.41 31.66 -38.52
N TRP A 720 -10.38 30.38 -38.93
CA TRP A 720 -9.84 29.30 -38.08
C TRP A 720 -8.38 29.51 -37.67
N SER A 721 -7.56 30.08 -38.57
CA SER A 721 -6.17 30.44 -38.27
C SER A 721 -6.07 31.56 -37.23
N GLY A 722 -6.92 32.59 -37.33
CA GLY A 722 -7.00 33.68 -36.35
C GLY A 722 -7.39 33.17 -34.97
N ARG A 723 -8.39 32.29 -34.89
CA ARG A 723 -8.79 31.62 -33.64
C ARG A 723 -7.65 30.83 -33.01
N LEU A 724 -6.93 30.04 -33.80
CA LEU A 724 -5.80 29.24 -33.31
C LEU A 724 -4.64 30.12 -32.82
N GLN A 725 -4.35 31.21 -33.54
CA GLN A 725 -3.33 32.18 -33.14
C GLN A 725 -3.71 32.89 -31.85
N SER A 726 -4.96 33.34 -31.72
CA SER A 726 -5.50 34.01 -30.53
C SER A 726 -5.49 33.07 -29.31
N PHE A 727 -5.89 31.81 -29.50
CA PHE A 727 -5.83 30.76 -28.47
C PHE A 727 -4.38 30.51 -28.01
N SER A 728 -3.45 30.35 -28.97
CA SER A 728 -2.03 30.11 -28.67
C SER A 728 -1.37 31.29 -27.98
N SER A 729 -1.71 32.53 -28.40
CA SER A 729 -1.26 33.77 -27.75
C SER A 729 -1.75 33.85 -26.30
N THR A 730 -3.01 33.48 -26.05
CA THR A 730 -3.59 33.46 -24.70
C THR A 730 -2.89 32.44 -23.80
N ILE A 731 -2.57 31.24 -24.31
CA ILE A 731 -1.76 30.25 -23.57
C ILE A 731 -0.37 30.81 -23.26
N TRP A 732 0.27 31.47 -24.21
CA TRP A 732 1.59 32.05 -24.02
C TRP A 732 1.57 33.15 -22.94
N SER A 733 0.58 34.04 -22.98
CA SER A 733 0.39 35.06 -21.94
C SER A 733 0.13 34.45 -20.56
N ALA A 734 -0.70 33.40 -20.47
CA ALA A 734 -0.95 32.69 -19.23
C ALA A 734 0.32 32.01 -18.68
N LEU A 735 1.14 31.43 -19.57
CA LEU A 735 2.42 30.83 -19.20
C LEU A 735 3.37 31.87 -18.59
N LEU A 736 3.54 33.04 -19.21
CA LEU A 736 4.37 34.13 -18.68
C LEU A 736 3.83 34.62 -17.33
N PHE A 737 2.51 34.79 -17.21
CA PHE A 737 1.88 35.21 -15.96
C PHE A 737 2.16 34.24 -14.81
N ILE A 738 2.13 32.92 -15.06
CA ILE A 738 2.43 31.92 -14.02
C ILE A 738 3.82 32.19 -13.42
N PHE A 739 4.83 32.45 -14.25
CA PHE A 739 6.19 32.64 -13.75
C PHE A 739 6.47 34.03 -13.17
N GLU A 740 5.81 35.07 -13.67
CA GLU A 740 6.06 36.46 -13.26
C GLU A 740 5.25 36.88 -12.03
N HIS A 741 3.99 36.44 -11.92
CA HIS A 741 3.02 37.01 -10.99
C HIS A 741 2.35 35.99 -10.05
N SER A 742 2.45 34.69 -10.34
CA SER A 742 1.77 33.65 -9.55
C SER A 742 2.68 33.01 -8.50
N TYR A 743 2.17 32.83 -7.27
CA TYR A 743 2.91 32.12 -6.22
C TYR A 743 2.62 30.61 -6.24
N VAL A 744 1.35 30.21 -6.18
CA VAL A 744 0.96 28.79 -6.06
C VAL A 744 1.35 27.98 -7.29
N SER A 745 1.00 28.48 -8.48
CA SER A 745 1.24 27.77 -9.74
C SER A 745 2.72 27.77 -10.14
N SER A 746 3.46 28.83 -9.83
CA SER A 746 4.92 28.88 -9.99
C SER A 746 5.64 27.89 -9.07
N VAL A 747 5.30 27.87 -7.77
CA VAL A 747 5.86 26.89 -6.81
C VAL A 747 5.52 25.47 -7.24
N GLY A 748 4.27 25.20 -7.63
CA GLY A 748 3.87 23.88 -8.13
C GLY A 748 4.67 23.45 -9.36
N SER A 749 4.90 24.37 -10.31
CA SER A 749 5.72 24.12 -11.51
C SER A 749 7.18 23.85 -11.16
N LEU A 750 7.76 24.61 -10.22
CA LEU A 750 9.13 24.41 -9.75
C LEU A 750 9.29 23.07 -9.01
N THR A 751 8.34 22.71 -8.15
CA THR A 751 8.34 21.42 -7.46
C THR A 751 8.25 20.27 -8.46
N LEU A 752 7.38 20.37 -9.46
CA LEU A 752 7.27 19.36 -10.51
C LEU A 752 8.56 19.27 -11.34
N LEU A 753 9.24 20.39 -11.60
CA LEU A 753 10.54 20.42 -12.27
C LEU A 753 11.64 19.73 -11.45
N MET A 754 11.72 20.03 -10.16
CA MET A 754 12.69 19.38 -9.27
C MET A 754 12.43 17.87 -9.15
N ALA A 755 11.15 17.48 -9.05
CA ALA A 755 10.75 16.08 -9.05
C ALA A 755 11.11 15.40 -10.39
N SER A 756 10.78 16.01 -11.52
CA SER A 756 11.07 15.48 -12.86
C SER A 756 12.57 15.35 -13.12
N TYR A 757 13.37 16.34 -12.72
CA TYR A 757 14.83 16.29 -12.80
C TYR A 757 15.42 15.15 -11.97
N SER A 758 14.89 14.96 -10.75
CA SER A 758 15.33 13.90 -9.83
C SER A 758 14.91 12.52 -10.34
N PHE A 759 13.74 12.44 -10.97
CA PHE A 759 13.22 11.21 -11.58
C PHE A 759 14.05 10.76 -12.79
N VAL A 760 14.60 11.68 -13.60
CA VAL A 760 15.48 11.26 -14.71
C VAL A 760 16.75 10.59 -14.14
N PRO A 761 17.08 9.35 -14.53
CA PRO A 761 18.18 8.60 -13.97
C PRO A 761 19.55 9.29 -14.12
N SER A 762 20.41 9.08 -13.13
CA SER A 762 21.78 9.65 -13.04
C SER A 762 22.71 9.22 -14.18
N LYS A 763 22.37 8.14 -14.90
CA LYS A 763 23.05 7.64 -16.11
C LYS A 763 23.28 8.75 -17.16
N LEU A 764 22.35 9.70 -17.27
CA LEU A 764 22.46 10.82 -18.20
C LEU A 764 23.19 12.02 -17.58
N THR A 765 23.88 12.80 -18.41
CA THR A 765 24.57 14.02 -17.94
C THR A 765 23.58 15.01 -17.32
N ARG A 766 24.03 15.83 -16.36
CA ARG A 766 23.20 16.85 -15.69
C ARG A 766 22.45 17.74 -16.69
N LYS A 767 23.07 18.09 -17.82
CA LYS A 767 22.46 18.85 -18.92
C LYS A 767 21.30 18.10 -19.58
N LYS A 768 21.50 16.82 -19.95
CA LYS A 768 20.45 16.00 -20.56
C LYS A 768 19.28 15.76 -19.60
N ARG A 769 19.57 15.53 -18.32
CA ARG A 769 18.55 15.40 -17.27
C ARG A 769 17.70 16.66 -17.14
N ALA A 770 18.34 17.84 -17.12
CA ALA A 770 17.64 19.12 -17.12
C ALA A 770 16.76 19.30 -18.37
N ILE A 771 17.28 19.01 -19.57
CA ILE A 771 16.51 19.13 -20.82
C ILE A 771 15.28 18.20 -20.80
N ILE A 772 15.46 16.92 -20.50
CA ILE A 772 14.38 15.93 -20.48
C ILE A 772 13.34 16.29 -19.42
N GLY A 773 13.78 16.63 -18.20
CA GLY A 773 12.90 17.05 -17.12
C GLY A 773 12.10 18.32 -17.46
N SER A 774 12.77 19.34 -18.01
CA SER A 774 12.11 20.59 -18.44
C SER A 774 11.11 20.36 -19.57
N LEU A 775 11.44 19.55 -20.57
CA LEU A 775 10.51 19.21 -21.66
C LEU A 775 9.28 18.45 -21.14
N HIS A 776 9.47 17.55 -20.18
CA HIS A 776 8.37 16.80 -19.56
C HIS A 776 7.43 17.71 -18.76
N VAL A 777 8.00 18.61 -17.96
CA VAL A 777 7.23 19.61 -17.18
C VAL A 777 6.51 20.58 -18.11
N LEU A 778 7.18 21.04 -19.17
CA LEU A 778 6.58 21.91 -20.17
C LEU A 778 5.38 21.23 -20.83
N ALA A 779 5.49 19.94 -21.19
CA ALA A 779 4.37 19.19 -21.75
C ALA A 779 3.17 19.11 -20.78
N HIS A 780 3.41 18.84 -19.50
CA HIS A 780 2.36 18.84 -18.48
C HIS A 780 1.73 20.22 -18.26
N LEU A 781 2.54 21.27 -18.18
CA LEU A 781 2.09 22.65 -17.98
C LEU A 781 1.28 23.16 -19.17
N THR A 782 1.77 22.94 -20.40
CA THR A 782 1.04 23.30 -21.62
C THR A 782 -0.29 22.54 -21.70
N ALA A 783 -0.31 21.24 -21.38
CA ALA A 783 -1.55 20.48 -21.37
C ALA A 783 -2.55 20.98 -20.32
N ALA A 784 -2.09 21.30 -19.10
CA ALA A 784 -2.93 21.86 -18.06
C ALA A 784 -3.52 23.21 -18.48
N LEU A 785 -2.70 24.09 -19.09
CA LEU A 785 -3.15 25.39 -19.62
C LEU A 785 -4.17 25.24 -20.76
N VAL A 786 -3.93 24.34 -21.71
CA VAL A 786 -4.87 24.04 -22.81
C VAL A 786 -6.21 23.56 -22.24
N LEU A 787 -6.19 22.63 -21.30
CA LEU A 787 -7.40 22.09 -20.68
C LEU A 787 -8.15 23.15 -19.87
N MET A 788 -7.42 24.02 -19.17
CA MET A 788 -7.99 25.12 -18.41
C MET A 788 -8.72 26.08 -19.33
N LEU A 789 -8.05 26.48 -20.42
CA LEU A 789 -8.59 27.40 -21.40
C LEU A 789 -9.79 26.82 -22.14
N LEU A 790 -9.77 25.53 -22.47
CA LEU A 790 -10.92 24.84 -23.08
C LEU A 790 -12.14 24.81 -22.14
N MET A 791 -11.93 24.56 -20.85
CA MET A 791 -13.01 24.55 -19.87
C MET A 791 -13.59 25.97 -19.68
N GLU A 792 -12.74 26.98 -19.49
CA GLU A 792 -13.17 28.38 -19.35
C GLU A 792 -13.89 28.89 -20.61
N LEU A 793 -13.41 28.51 -21.80
CA LEU A 793 -14.08 28.83 -23.06
C LEU A 793 -15.45 28.14 -23.17
N GLY A 794 -15.56 26.90 -22.71
CA GLY A 794 -16.83 26.18 -22.63
C GLY A 794 -17.84 26.88 -21.72
N ILE A 795 -17.39 27.35 -20.55
CA ILE A 795 -18.21 28.14 -19.62
C ILE A 795 -18.65 29.46 -20.28
N GLU A 796 -17.73 30.18 -20.92
CA GLU A 796 -18.01 31.44 -21.62
C GLU A 796 -19.05 31.26 -22.74
N ILE A 797 -18.94 30.19 -23.54
CA ILE A 797 -19.92 29.86 -24.58
C ILE A 797 -21.30 29.58 -23.97
N CYS A 798 -21.37 28.87 -22.85
CA CYS A 798 -22.63 28.60 -22.15
C CYS A 798 -23.27 29.88 -21.61
N ILE A 799 -22.48 30.78 -21.03
CA ILE A 799 -22.94 32.09 -20.56
C ILE A 799 -23.49 32.92 -21.73
N ARG A 800 -22.76 32.99 -22.85
CA ARG A 800 -23.16 33.79 -24.03
C ARG A 800 -24.45 33.28 -24.68
N ASN A 801 -24.67 31.96 -24.67
CA ASN A 801 -25.89 31.34 -25.21
C ASN A 801 -27.04 31.27 -24.18
N HIS A 802 -26.92 31.98 -23.05
CA HIS A 802 -27.92 31.99 -21.97
C HIS A 802 -28.26 30.60 -21.41
N LEU A 803 -27.29 29.68 -21.41
CA LEU A 803 -27.43 28.35 -20.81
C LEU A 803 -27.01 28.34 -19.33
N LEU A 804 -26.09 29.24 -18.95
CA LEU A 804 -25.60 29.42 -17.57
C LEU A 804 -25.62 30.90 -17.17
N ALA A 805 -25.68 31.16 -15.87
CA ALA A 805 -25.71 32.48 -15.23
C ALA A 805 -26.88 33.37 -15.67
N THR A 806 -28.08 32.80 -15.72
CA THR A 806 -29.29 33.50 -16.22
C THR A 806 -30.07 34.24 -15.12
N SER A 807 -30.12 33.67 -13.92
CA SER A 807 -31.04 34.14 -12.85
C SER A 807 -30.40 34.19 -11.45
N GLY A 808 -29.09 34.00 -11.34
CA GLY A 808 -28.33 34.15 -10.09
C GLY A 808 -27.93 32.82 -9.46
N TYR A 809 -27.65 32.78 -8.15
CA TYR A 809 -27.08 31.61 -7.48
C TYR A 809 -28.06 30.45 -7.23
N HIS A 810 -29.36 30.62 -7.48
CA HIS A 810 -30.40 29.69 -7.03
C HIS A 810 -31.51 29.36 -8.06
N PRO A 811 -31.24 29.26 -9.37
CA PRO A 811 -32.30 29.00 -10.37
C PRO A 811 -32.99 27.65 -10.15
N LEU A 812 -32.26 26.62 -9.71
CA LEU A 812 -32.85 25.32 -9.40
C LEU A 812 -33.87 25.41 -8.24
N TYR A 813 -33.60 26.26 -7.25
CA TYR A 813 -34.54 26.53 -6.15
C TYR A 813 -35.75 27.31 -6.63
N ASP A 814 -35.57 28.30 -7.49
CA ASP A 814 -36.67 29.09 -8.05
C ASP A 814 -37.57 28.23 -8.94
N TRP A 815 -36.98 27.34 -9.75
CA TRP A 815 -37.71 26.32 -10.51
C TRP A 815 -38.45 25.34 -9.59
N TYR A 816 -37.78 24.83 -8.55
CA TYR A 816 -38.41 23.95 -7.55
C TYR A 816 -39.61 24.63 -6.91
N ARG A 817 -39.50 25.90 -6.51
CA ARG A 817 -40.60 26.67 -5.92
C ARG A 817 -41.75 26.86 -6.89
N SER A 818 -41.48 27.11 -8.17
CA SER A 818 -42.49 27.16 -9.21
C SER A 818 -43.24 25.84 -9.35
N MET A 819 -42.50 24.73 -9.51
CA MET A 819 -43.09 23.39 -9.66
C MET A 819 -43.82 22.91 -8.39
N GLU A 820 -43.26 23.19 -7.21
CA GLU A 820 -43.86 22.90 -5.91
C GLU A 820 -45.20 23.65 -5.75
N SER A 821 -45.27 24.91 -6.19
CA SER A 821 -46.50 25.70 -6.12
C SER A 821 -47.58 25.23 -7.10
N GLU A 822 -47.18 24.72 -8.26
CA GLU A 822 -48.10 24.27 -9.32
C GLU A 822 -48.64 22.85 -9.06
N HIS A 823 -47.77 21.92 -8.65
CA HIS A 823 -48.12 20.49 -8.56
C HIS A 823 -48.48 20.06 -7.12
N PHE A 824 -48.05 20.81 -6.11
CA PHE A 824 -48.28 20.48 -4.69
C PHE A 824 -48.79 21.71 -3.92
N PRO A 825 -50.02 22.18 -4.16
CA PRO A 825 -50.59 23.30 -3.42
C PRO A 825 -50.68 22.97 -1.92
N ASP A 826 -50.49 23.98 -1.06
CA ASP A 826 -50.55 23.84 0.41
C ASP A 826 -51.86 24.43 0.96
N PRO A 827 -52.99 23.70 0.84
CA PRO A 827 -54.30 24.20 1.26
C PRO A 827 -54.41 24.42 2.77
N THR A 828 -53.48 23.87 3.56
CA THR A 828 -53.46 23.99 5.01
C THR A 828 -52.50 25.06 5.53
N GLY A 829 -51.69 25.70 4.67
CA GLY A 829 -50.64 26.63 5.09
C GLY A 829 -49.58 25.99 5.99
N LEU A 830 -49.35 24.68 5.86
CA LEU A 830 -48.35 23.93 6.65
C LEU A 830 -46.94 24.45 6.38
N ARG A 831 -46.60 24.77 5.12
CA ARG A 831 -45.27 25.25 4.73
C ARG A 831 -44.98 26.63 5.29
N THR A 832 -45.95 27.54 5.23
CA THR A 832 -45.81 28.87 5.83
C THR A 832 -45.63 28.77 7.35
N ARG A 833 -46.34 27.83 7.99
CA ARG A 833 -46.16 27.54 9.42
C ARG A 833 -44.79 26.92 9.71
N LEU A 834 -44.30 25.99 8.88
CA LEU A 834 -42.96 25.42 9.01
C LEU A 834 -41.86 26.47 8.82
N GLU A 835 -42.01 27.37 7.84
CA GLU A 835 -41.10 28.50 7.63
C GLU A 835 -41.07 29.42 8.86
N GLN A 836 -42.23 29.75 9.44
CA GLN A 836 -42.32 30.53 10.68
C GLN A 836 -41.73 29.78 11.89
N TRP A 837 -42.06 28.50 12.07
CA TRP A 837 -41.57 27.67 13.17
C TRP A 837 -40.06 27.44 13.11
N THR A 838 -39.49 27.45 11.91
CA THR A 838 -38.04 27.29 11.70
C THR A 838 -37.31 28.62 11.52
N LEU A 839 -37.99 29.77 11.70
CA LEU A 839 -37.41 31.11 11.50
C LEU A 839 -36.75 31.27 10.12
N GLY A 840 -37.33 30.67 9.07
CA GLY A 840 -36.79 30.71 7.71
C GLY A 840 -35.67 29.70 7.43
N LEU A 841 -35.27 28.87 8.41
CA LEU A 841 -34.22 27.87 8.21
C LEU A 841 -34.65 26.76 7.24
N TYR A 842 -35.91 26.33 7.26
CA TYR A 842 -36.45 25.32 6.34
C TYR A 842 -36.22 25.68 4.86
N PRO A 843 -36.71 26.83 4.34
CA PRO A 843 -36.48 27.20 2.94
C PRO A 843 -35.01 27.52 2.66
N ALA A 844 -34.27 28.08 3.63
CA ALA A 844 -32.83 28.36 3.46
C ALA A 844 -32.02 27.06 3.26
N CYS A 845 -32.26 26.02 4.08
CA CYS A 845 -31.59 24.73 3.95
C CYS A 845 -31.84 24.10 2.57
N ILE A 846 -33.08 24.11 2.09
CA ILE A 846 -33.41 23.58 0.75
C ILE A 846 -32.72 24.40 -0.34
N LYS A 847 -32.76 25.74 -0.24
CA LYS A 847 -32.13 26.66 -1.18
C LYS A 847 -30.62 26.44 -1.30
N TYR A 848 -29.92 26.31 -0.18
CA TYR A 848 -28.47 26.05 -0.19
C TYR A 848 -28.13 24.60 -0.59
N LEU A 849 -28.93 23.62 -0.17
CA LEU A 849 -28.77 22.24 -0.60
C LEU A 849 -28.89 22.13 -2.13
N MET A 850 -29.90 22.78 -2.73
CA MET A 850 -30.09 22.79 -4.18
C MET A 850 -28.95 23.50 -4.92
N SER A 851 -28.40 24.59 -4.37
CA SER A 851 -27.22 25.23 -4.95
C SER A 851 -25.98 24.32 -5.00
N ALA A 852 -25.86 23.36 -4.08
CA ALA A 852 -24.79 22.36 -4.11
C ALA A 852 -24.95 21.34 -5.26
N PHE A 853 -26.17 21.18 -5.81
CA PHE A 853 -26.44 20.35 -6.98
C PHE A 853 -26.36 21.11 -8.30
N ASP A 854 -26.29 22.45 -8.26
CA ASP A 854 -26.20 23.33 -9.44
C ASP A 854 -24.81 24.00 -9.54
N VAL A 855 -23.77 23.17 -9.45
CA VAL A 855 -22.37 23.58 -9.44
C VAL A 855 -21.97 24.42 -10.67
N PRO A 856 -22.41 24.09 -11.92
CA PRO A 856 -22.10 24.90 -13.10
C PRO A 856 -22.66 26.33 -13.02
N GLU A 857 -23.88 26.51 -12.52
CA GLU A 857 -24.48 27.84 -12.36
C GLU A 857 -23.71 28.65 -11.32
N VAL A 858 -23.44 28.05 -10.15
CA VAL A 858 -22.65 28.70 -9.09
C VAL A 858 -21.28 29.12 -9.61
N MET A 859 -20.62 28.25 -10.38
CA MET A 859 -19.33 28.55 -11.02
C MET A 859 -19.43 29.72 -12.00
N ALA A 860 -20.43 29.72 -12.89
CA ALA A 860 -20.63 30.76 -13.90
C ALA A 860 -21.01 32.13 -13.29
N VAL A 861 -21.93 32.16 -12.33
CA VAL A 861 -22.36 33.40 -11.64
C VAL A 861 -21.21 33.99 -10.81
N THR A 862 -20.48 33.15 -10.07
CA THR A 862 -19.32 33.63 -9.31
C THR A 862 -18.23 34.15 -10.24
N ARG A 863 -17.96 33.46 -11.35
CA ARG A 863 -17.02 33.91 -12.38
C ARG A 863 -17.37 35.30 -12.92
N ILE A 864 -18.64 35.55 -13.29
CA ILE A 864 -19.08 36.88 -13.76
C ILE A 864 -18.83 37.95 -12.70
N ASN A 865 -19.13 37.66 -11.44
CA ASN A 865 -18.92 38.59 -10.34
C ASN A 865 -17.42 38.88 -10.13
N ILE A 866 -16.57 37.86 -10.18
CA ILE A 866 -15.10 38.02 -10.11
C ILE A 866 -14.61 38.89 -11.28
N CYS A 867 -15.07 38.63 -12.50
CA CYS A 867 -14.59 39.34 -13.68
C CYS A 867 -15.06 40.80 -13.75
N LYS A 868 -16.22 41.13 -13.15
CA LYS A 868 -16.73 42.51 -13.10
C LYS A 868 -16.16 43.32 -11.94
N ASN A 869 -16.12 42.73 -10.74
CA ASN A 869 -15.87 43.45 -9.49
C ASN A 869 -14.51 43.13 -8.86
N GLY A 870 -13.75 42.18 -9.43
CA GLY A 870 -12.50 41.68 -8.89
C GLY A 870 -12.68 40.67 -7.76
N MET A 871 -11.68 39.81 -7.54
CA MET A 871 -11.73 38.75 -6.51
C MET A 871 -11.87 39.31 -5.08
N MET A 872 -11.35 40.51 -4.81
CA MET A 872 -11.40 41.15 -3.48
C MET A 872 -12.82 41.58 -3.06
N SER A 873 -13.77 41.61 -3.99
CA SER A 873 -15.17 41.98 -3.72
C SER A 873 -15.99 40.86 -3.08
N LEU A 874 -15.48 39.61 -3.10
CA LEU A 874 -16.19 38.43 -2.61
C LEU A 874 -15.68 37.98 -1.24
N SER A 875 -16.55 37.36 -0.45
CA SER A 875 -16.13 36.74 0.80
C SER A 875 -15.24 35.51 0.54
N ARG A 876 -14.39 35.18 1.52
CA ARG A 876 -13.51 34.00 1.43
C ARG A 876 -14.28 32.69 1.24
N SER A 877 -15.46 32.55 1.87
CA SER A 877 -16.30 31.37 1.72
C SER A 877 -16.80 31.20 0.27
N VAL A 878 -17.20 32.29 -0.39
CA VAL A 878 -17.65 32.25 -1.79
C VAL A 878 -16.49 31.92 -2.74
N LEU A 879 -15.29 32.45 -2.49
CA LEU A 879 -14.09 32.07 -3.26
C LEU A 879 -13.72 30.59 -3.09
N ILE A 880 -13.80 30.05 -1.87
CA ILE A 880 -13.55 28.62 -1.62
C ILE A 880 -14.59 27.76 -2.36
N MET A 881 -15.86 28.14 -2.33
CA MET A 881 -16.91 27.45 -3.09
C MET A 881 -16.60 27.48 -4.59
N TYR A 882 -16.21 28.63 -5.14
CA TYR A 882 -15.83 28.76 -6.54
C TYR A 882 -14.68 27.82 -6.92
N TYR A 883 -13.55 27.87 -6.21
CA TYR A 883 -12.41 27.01 -6.53
C TYR A 883 -12.71 25.53 -6.32
N THR A 884 -13.56 25.17 -5.35
CA THR A 884 -14.00 23.79 -5.15
C THR A 884 -14.86 23.31 -6.32
N SER A 885 -15.79 24.15 -6.79
CA SER A 885 -16.60 23.89 -7.98
C SER A 885 -15.75 23.70 -9.23
N VAL A 886 -14.83 24.64 -9.50
CA VAL A 886 -13.89 24.56 -10.63
C VAL A 886 -13.02 23.31 -10.54
N PHE A 887 -12.50 23.00 -9.34
CA PHE A 887 -11.67 21.84 -9.10
C PHE A 887 -12.38 20.54 -9.52
N ILE A 888 -13.62 20.32 -9.10
CA ILE A 888 -14.35 19.08 -9.40
C ILE A 888 -14.43 18.83 -10.92
N TYR A 889 -14.80 19.86 -11.70
CA TYR A 889 -14.92 19.75 -13.15
C TYR A 889 -13.57 19.64 -13.84
N PHE A 890 -12.63 20.52 -13.48
CA PHE A 890 -11.30 20.52 -14.07
C PHE A 890 -10.55 19.22 -13.79
N TRP A 891 -10.67 18.69 -12.58
CA TRP A 891 -10.06 17.44 -12.17
C TRP A 891 -10.56 16.28 -13.03
N ILE A 892 -11.88 16.10 -13.15
CA ILE A 892 -12.48 15.05 -14.00
C ILE A 892 -12.04 15.22 -15.46
N PHE A 893 -12.05 16.46 -15.97
CA PHE A 893 -11.72 16.76 -17.36
C PHE A 893 -10.24 16.55 -17.69
N SER A 894 -9.34 16.90 -16.77
CA SER A 894 -7.89 16.82 -16.98
C SER A 894 -7.29 15.45 -16.75
N THR A 895 -7.94 14.65 -15.89
CA THR A 895 -7.50 13.31 -15.48
C THR A 895 -7.00 12.44 -16.66
N PRO A 896 -7.74 12.28 -17.79
CA PRO A 896 -7.30 11.43 -18.91
C PRO A 896 -5.97 11.80 -19.58
N VAL A 897 -5.58 13.07 -19.49
CA VAL A 897 -4.44 13.62 -20.24
C VAL A 897 -3.12 13.40 -19.50
N VAL A 898 -3.17 13.31 -18.17
CA VAL A 898 -1.96 13.20 -17.34
C VAL A 898 -1.21 11.90 -17.61
N SER A 899 -1.92 10.76 -17.51
CA SER A 899 -1.33 9.45 -17.83
C SER A 899 -0.90 9.31 -19.28
N LEU A 900 -1.55 9.99 -20.22
CA LEU A 900 -1.14 9.96 -21.62
C LEU A 900 0.25 10.61 -21.80
N ILE A 901 0.47 11.77 -21.18
CA ILE A 901 1.76 12.47 -21.26
C ILE A 901 2.85 11.67 -20.54
N PHE A 902 2.56 11.14 -19.35
CA PHE A 902 3.52 10.33 -18.61
C PHE A 902 3.85 9.01 -19.32
N GLY A 903 2.86 8.30 -19.86
CA GLY A 903 3.07 7.10 -20.67
C GLY A 903 3.88 7.38 -21.95
N SER A 904 3.63 8.52 -22.60
CA SER A 904 4.41 8.96 -23.77
C SER A 904 5.85 9.29 -23.40
N TYR A 905 6.07 9.92 -22.24
CA TYR A 905 7.39 10.18 -21.69
C TYR A 905 8.18 8.89 -21.48
N LEU A 906 7.59 7.88 -20.83
CA LEU A 906 8.23 6.58 -20.60
C LEU A 906 8.59 5.90 -21.92
N TYR A 907 7.68 5.91 -22.90
CA TYR A 907 7.92 5.36 -24.25
C TYR A 907 9.12 6.02 -24.96
N ILE A 908 9.19 7.36 -24.95
CA ILE A 908 10.30 8.08 -25.59
C ILE A 908 11.61 7.80 -24.85
N CYS A 909 11.57 7.84 -23.52
CA CYS A 909 12.73 7.61 -22.66
C CYS A 909 13.37 6.23 -22.86
N ILE A 910 12.56 5.18 -22.89
CA ILE A 910 13.07 3.81 -23.00
C ILE A 910 13.65 3.52 -24.40
N ASN A 911 12.96 3.97 -25.46
CA ASN A 911 13.34 3.64 -26.83
C ASN A 911 14.48 4.51 -27.39
N TRP A 912 14.53 5.81 -27.06
CA TRP A 912 15.57 6.72 -27.60
C TRP A 912 16.73 6.96 -26.65
N PHE A 913 16.47 6.97 -25.33
CA PHE A 913 17.49 7.31 -24.34
C PHE A 913 17.97 6.09 -23.53
N HIS A 914 17.31 4.93 -23.67
CA HIS A 914 17.62 3.69 -22.96
C HIS A 914 17.74 3.91 -21.45
N ILE A 915 16.73 4.60 -20.89
CA ILE A 915 16.51 4.87 -19.47
C ILE A 915 15.10 4.45 -19.05
N HIS A 916 14.84 4.36 -17.74
CA HIS A 916 13.53 3.99 -17.17
C HIS A 916 13.07 2.56 -17.49
N PHE A 917 13.99 1.60 -17.47
CA PHE A 917 13.67 0.22 -17.86
C PHE A 917 12.71 -0.45 -16.88
N ASP A 918 12.84 -0.17 -15.58
CA ASP A 918 11.93 -0.67 -14.55
C ASP A 918 10.57 0.04 -14.66
N GLU A 919 10.55 1.37 -14.67
CA GLU A 919 9.33 2.18 -14.67
C GLU A 919 8.46 1.95 -15.92
N ALA A 920 9.10 1.87 -17.09
CA ALA A 920 8.41 1.70 -18.36
C ALA A 920 7.76 0.32 -18.52
N PHE A 921 8.25 -0.72 -17.85
CA PHE A 921 7.70 -2.08 -18.00
C PHE A 921 6.90 -2.55 -16.77
N SER A 922 7.28 -2.12 -15.56
CA SER A 922 6.52 -2.38 -14.33
C SER A 922 5.13 -1.76 -14.40
N SER A 923 5.01 -0.55 -14.95
CA SER A 923 3.72 0.10 -15.20
C SER A 923 2.81 -0.67 -16.17
N LEU A 924 3.39 -1.47 -17.06
CA LEU A 924 2.67 -2.30 -18.02
C LEU A 924 2.30 -3.68 -17.47
N ARG A 925 2.91 -4.15 -16.38
CA ARG A 925 2.57 -5.44 -15.72
C ARG A 925 2.43 -6.57 -16.74
N ILE A 926 3.49 -6.78 -17.52
CA ILE A 926 3.50 -7.72 -18.63
C ILE A 926 3.81 -9.11 -18.07
N ALA A 927 2.78 -9.92 -17.89
CA ALA A 927 2.90 -11.30 -17.41
C ALA A 927 3.37 -12.30 -18.47
N ASN A 928 3.46 -11.89 -19.73
CA ASN A 928 3.91 -12.72 -20.86
C ASN A 928 5.44 -12.85 -20.89
N TYR A 929 5.96 -13.66 -21.82
CA TYR A 929 7.39 -13.92 -22.02
C TYR A 929 8.03 -14.49 -20.76
N LYS A 930 7.73 -15.76 -20.47
CA LYS A 930 8.29 -16.49 -19.32
C LYS A 930 9.21 -17.60 -19.79
N SER A 931 10.25 -17.87 -19.01
CA SER A 931 11.27 -18.88 -19.35
C SER A 931 11.94 -19.43 -18.12
N PHE A 932 12.58 -20.58 -18.30
CA PHE A 932 13.51 -21.20 -17.36
C PHE A 932 14.60 -21.91 -18.17
N THR A 933 15.73 -22.21 -17.55
CA THR A 933 16.84 -22.89 -18.24
C THR A 933 17.01 -24.29 -17.67
N ARG A 934 17.03 -25.29 -18.54
CA ARG A 934 17.26 -26.70 -18.23
C ARG A 934 18.65 -27.10 -18.66
N PHE A 935 19.33 -27.84 -17.81
CA PHE A 935 20.70 -28.29 -17.96
C PHE A 935 20.78 -29.80 -17.91
N HIS A 936 21.73 -30.34 -18.65
CA HIS A 936 22.05 -31.75 -18.68
C HIS A 936 23.57 -31.92 -18.63
N ILE A 937 24.08 -32.42 -17.51
CA ILE A 937 25.45 -32.93 -17.43
C ILE A 937 25.43 -34.32 -18.04
N LYS A 938 26.02 -34.45 -19.23
CA LYS A 938 26.08 -35.70 -19.98
C LYS A 938 27.10 -36.66 -19.37
N LYS A 939 27.06 -37.93 -19.82
CA LYS A 939 27.97 -38.98 -19.37
C LYS A 939 29.44 -38.71 -19.73
N ASP A 940 29.68 -38.01 -20.84
CA ASP A 940 31.00 -37.53 -21.28
C ASP A 940 31.53 -36.35 -20.43
N GLY A 941 30.65 -35.69 -19.69
CA GLY A 941 30.95 -34.55 -18.82
C GLY A 941 30.61 -33.19 -19.43
N ASP A 942 30.13 -33.14 -20.67
CA ASP A 942 29.68 -31.89 -21.28
C ASP A 942 28.38 -31.40 -20.63
N LEU A 943 28.24 -30.08 -20.52
CA LEU A 943 27.05 -29.43 -20.00
C LEU A 943 26.22 -28.90 -21.16
N GLU A 944 25.11 -29.57 -21.46
CA GLU A 944 24.15 -29.14 -22.46
C GLU A 944 23.02 -28.32 -21.83
N ILE A 945 22.68 -27.20 -22.46
CA ILE A 945 21.85 -26.15 -21.87
C ILE A 945 20.71 -25.81 -22.83
N PHE A 946 19.48 -25.81 -22.33
CA PHE A 946 18.25 -25.50 -23.07
C PHE A 946 17.48 -24.40 -22.34
N THR A 947 17.25 -23.25 -22.96
CA THR A 947 16.33 -22.25 -22.42
C THR A 947 14.95 -22.45 -23.03
N LEU A 948 13.99 -22.85 -22.19
CA LEU A 948 12.61 -23.07 -22.57
C LEU A 948 11.77 -21.84 -22.25
N ALA A 949 10.91 -21.43 -23.18
CA ALA A 949 10.12 -20.22 -23.07
C ALA A 949 8.66 -20.39 -23.49
N VAL A 950 7.80 -19.52 -22.96
CA VAL A 950 6.38 -19.40 -23.26
C VAL A 950 6.03 -17.92 -23.49
N ASP A 951 5.57 -17.63 -24.70
CA ASP A 951 5.27 -16.26 -25.14
C ASP A 951 4.00 -15.69 -24.48
N LYS A 952 2.98 -16.53 -24.23
CA LYS A 952 1.69 -16.11 -23.66
C LYS A 952 1.34 -16.90 -22.40
N VAL A 953 1.15 -16.18 -21.30
CA VAL A 953 0.73 -16.76 -20.01
C VAL A 953 -0.81 -16.84 -19.94
N PRO A 954 -1.38 -18.01 -19.56
CA PRO A 954 -2.81 -18.13 -19.31
C PRO A 954 -3.29 -17.23 -18.16
N LYS A 955 -4.47 -16.63 -18.32
CA LYS A 955 -5.11 -15.81 -17.28
C LYS A 955 -6.16 -16.56 -16.48
N ASP A 956 -6.76 -17.57 -17.09
CA ASP A 956 -7.82 -18.37 -16.51
C ASP A 956 -7.40 -19.83 -16.44
N TRP A 957 -7.60 -20.41 -15.26
CA TRP A 957 -7.24 -21.79 -14.95
C TRP A 957 -8.47 -22.59 -14.53
N LYS A 958 -8.47 -23.88 -14.88
CA LYS A 958 -9.51 -24.84 -14.48
C LYS A 958 -8.85 -26.13 -13.99
N LEU A 959 -9.56 -26.89 -13.16
CA LEU A 959 -9.07 -28.18 -12.67
C LEU A 959 -8.71 -29.08 -13.85
N ASP A 960 -7.56 -29.73 -13.79
CA ASP A 960 -7.13 -30.67 -14.82
C ASP A 960 -7.80 -32.04 -14.59
N PRO A 961 -8.72 -32.50 -15.47
CA PRO A 961 -9.40 -33.78 -15.30
C PRO A 961 -8.42 -34.95 -15.27
N LYS A 962 -7.25 -34.83 -15.92
CA LYS A 962 -6.22 -35.87 -15.91
C LYS A 962 -5.53 -35.99 -14.56
N TRP A 963 -5.37 -34.86 -13.86
CA TRP A 963 -4.82 -34.83 -12.50
C TRP A 963 -5.83 -35.36 -11.47
N GLU A 964 -7.12 -35.13 -11.71
CA GLU A 964 -8.21 -35.61 -10.86
C GLU A 964 -8.44 -37.12 -11.01
N ALA A 965 -8.42 -37.61 -12.25
CA ALA A 965 -8.66 -39.02 -12.58
C ALA A 965 -7.48 -39.96 -12.24
N GLU A 966 -6.28 -39.43 -12.01
CA GLU A 966 -5.12 -40.26 -11.65
C GLU A 966 -5.26 -40.81 -10.23
N GLU A 967 -5.34 -42.13 -10.10
CA GLU A 967 -5.39 -42.82 -8.80
C GLU A 967 -4.16 -42.50 -7.95
N ARG A 968 -4.38 -42.27 -6.66
CA ARG A 968 -3.33 -41.79 -5.74
C ARG A 968 -3.04 -42.85 -4.69
N GLY A 969 -1.96 -43.61 -4.89
CA GLY A 969 -1.47 -44.53 -3.87
C GLY A 969 -1.18 -43.82 -2.53
N PRO A 970 -1.31 -44.52 -1.39
CA PRO A 970 -1.17 -43.91 -0.05
C PRO A 970 0.23 -43.28 0.20
N HIS A 971 1.26 -43.78 -0.47
CA HIS A 971 2.65 -43.32 -0.33
C HIS A 971 3.26 -42.77 -1.64
N GLN A 972 2.45 -42.58 -2.69
CA GLN A 972 2.97 -42.12 -3.97
C GLN A 972 3.29 -40.62 -3.90
N LEU A 973 4.57 -40.28 -4.09
CA LEU A 973 5.03 -38.90 -4.19
C LEU A 973 4.57 -38.27 -5.52
N SER A 974 4.29 -36.97 -5.47
CA SER A 974 3.74 -36.21 -6.60
C SER A 974 4.64 -36.19 -7.83
N HIS A 975 5.96 -36.26 -7.66
CA HIS A 975 6.92 -36.26 -8.77
C HIS A 975 6.94 -37.58 -9.57
N HIS A 976 6.38 -38.67 -9.04
CA HIS A 976 6.19 -39.94 -9.79
C HIS A 976 4.90 -39.97 -10.62
N ARG A 977 4.07 -38.93 -10.52
CA ARG A 977 2.80 -38.85 -11.23
C ARG A 977 3.00 -38.52 -12.70
N ARG A 978 2.12 -39.01 -13.57
CA ARG A 978 2.10 -38.64 -15.00
C ARG A 978 1.57 -37.22 -15.19
N TYR A 979 0.63 -36.81 -14.35
CA TYR A 979 0.00 -35.49 -14.39
C TYR A 979 0.12 -34.82 -13.02
N PRO A 980 1.28 -34.25 -12.67
CA PRO A 980 1.55 -33.74 -11.32
C PRO A 980 0.78 -32.45 -10.98
N SER A 981 0.44 -31.65 -11.98
CA SER A 981 -0.09 -30.29 -11.81
C SER A 981 -1.62 -30.24 -11.76
N LYS A 982 -2.16 -29.55 -10.74
CA LYS A 982 -3.59 -29.49 -10.44
C LYS A 982 -4.42 -28.73 -11.48
N TRP A 983 -3.90 -27.64 -12.01
CA TRP A 983 -4.66 -26.71 -12.86
C TRP A 983 -4.11 -26.67 -14.28
N ARG A 984 -5.00 -26.67 -15.28
CA ARG A 984 -4.67 -26.46 -16.69
C ARG A 984 -5.28 -25.17 -17.21
N SER A 985 -4.76 -24.68 -18.34
CA SER A 985 -5.32 -23.49 -18.99
C SER A 985 -6.78 -23.71 -19.37
N ALA A 986 -7.64 -22.72 -19.10
CA ALA A 986 -9.07 -22.80 -19.40
C ALA A 986 -9.40 -22.43 -20.85
N SER A 987 -8.80 -21.34 -21.35
CA SER A 987 -9.16 -20.64 -22.59
C SER A 987 -7.98 -20.40 -23.54
N SER A 988 -6.75 -20.31 -23.03
CA SER A 988 -5.52 -20.09 -23.81
C SER A 988 -4.81 -21.42 -24.11
N PRO A 989 -3.87 -21.49 -25.09
CA PRO A 989 -3.01 -22.65 -25.25
C PRO A 989 -2.34 -23.04 -23.92
N ASP A 990 -2.36 -24.33 -23.59
CA ASP A 990 -1.71 -24.81 -22.36
C ASP A 990 -0.19 -24.62 -22.50
N PRO A 991 0.50 -24.06 -21.48
CA PRO A 991 1.95 -23.86 -21.51
C PRO A 991 2.73 -25.11 -21.89
N VAL A 992 2.28 -26.29 -21.46
CA VAL A 992 2.94 -27.57 -21.76
C VAL A 992 2.96 -27.87 -23.27
N ARG A 993 2.03 -27.30 -24.05
CA ARG A 993 1.95 -27.45 -25.51
C ARG A 993 2.57 -26.29 -26.28
N SER A 994 2.65 -25.11 -25.68
CA SER A 994 3.16 -23.89 -26.34
C SER A 994 4.63 -23.59 -26.03
N VAL A 995 5.25 -24.33 -25.12
CA VAL A 995 6.66 -24.16 -24.75
C VAL A 995 7.56 -24.45 -25.94
N ARG A 996 8.61 -23.63 -26.11
CA ARG A 996 9.62 -23.78 -27.17
C ARG A 996 11.01 -23.46 -26.64
N VAL A 997 12.04 -23.96 -27.31
CA VAL A 997 13.43 -23.61 -26.99
C VAL A 997 13.81 -22.29 -27.69
N VAL A 998 14.29 -21.32 -26.92
CA VAL A 998 14.76 -20.01 -27.43
C VAL A 998 16.28 -19.95 -27.59
N ASP A 999 17.00 -20.82 -26.89
CA ASP A 999 18.46 -20.92 -26.95
C ASP A 999 18.89 -22.35 -26.56
N HIS A 1000 19.88 -22.90 -27.27
CA HIS A 1000 20.46 -24.22 -27.03
C HIS A 1000 21.96 -24.16 -27.34
N PHE A 1001 22.79 -24.56 -26.38
CA PHE A 1001 24.24 -24.63 -26.53
C PHE A 1001 24.84 -25.65 -25.56
N THR A 1002 26.11 -26.00 -25.79
CA THR A 1002 26.86 -26.94 -24.97
C THR A 1002 28.16 -26.29 -24.53
N ILE A 1003 28.51 -26.45 -23.24
CA ILE A 1003 29.81 -26.12 -22.70
C ILE A 1003 30.59 -27.42 -22.58
N THR A 1004 31.69 -27.50 -23.32
CA THR A 1004 32.57 -28.69 -23.31
C THR A 1004 33.35 -28.75 -22.01
N ARG A 1005 33.52 -29.96 -21.48
CA ARG A 1005 34.37 -30.17 -20.30
C ARG A 1005 35.81 -29.79 -20.60
N THR A 1006 36.50 -29.23 -19.60
CA THR A 1006 37.95 -29.01 -19.67
C THR A 1006 38.65 -30.36 -19.52
N VAL A 1007 39.25 -30.88 -20.59
CA VAL A 1007 40.00 -32.15 -20.59
C VAL A 1007 41.46 -31.85 -20.32
N ALA A 1008 42.10 -32.61 -19.43
CA ALA A 1008 43.56 -32.54 -19.26
C ALA A 1008 44.24 -33.02 -20.55
N PRO A 1009 45.32 -32.38 -21.03
CA PRO A 1009 46.07 -32.92 -22.15
C PRO A 1009 46.57 -34.33 -21.79
N ASP A 1010 46.32 -35.31 -22.67
CA ASP A 1010 46.81 -36.68 -22.48
C ASP A 1010 48.34 -36.66 -22.39
N PRO A 1011 48.95 -37.20 -21.31
CA PRO A 1011 50.41 -37.25 -21.17
C PRO A 1011 51.10 -38.10 -22.26
N GLU A 1012 50.34 -38.87 -23.05
CA GLU A 1012 50.87 -39.66 -24.16
C GLU A 1012 51.03 -38.88 -25.49
N THR A 1013 50.58 -37.61 -25.56
CA THR A 1013 50.76 -36.78 -26.76
C THR A 1013 51.92 -35.79 -26.66
N SER A 1014 52.72 -35.86 -25.59
CA SER A 1014 53.95 -35.09 -25.41
C SER A 1014 55.20 -36.00 -25.34
N CYS A 1015 55.39 -36.83 -26.36
CA CYS A 1015 56.68 -37.48 -26.66
C CYS A 1015 57.06 -37.27 -28.12
#